data_AF-A0A2I0PXH4-F1
#
_entry.id   AF-A0A2I0PXH4-F1
#
_cell.length_a   1.000
_cell.length_b   1.000
_cell.length_c   1.000
_cell.angle_alpha   90.00
_cell.angle_beta   90.00
_cell.angle_gamma   90.00
#
_symmetry.space_group_name_H-M   'P 1'
#
loop_
_entity.id
_entity.type
_entity.pdbx_description
1 polymer ?
#
loop_
_entity_poly.entity_id
_entity_poly.type
_entity_poly.pdbx_seq_one_letter_code
_entity_poly.pdbx_strand_id
1 'polypeptide(L)'
;MHEPPAKKVLFWCEQCNVPLVAKSCACGAEGKKIELLQPYDVRPALAADAALIKKLVQERFGNVPLAKILLLNKTGGVDRADLVIMNGERFGWLTFDPVSRKFSLDLSPEALQFILPHATQGIIDLDTHTNVRQEQGRVGGKRIALKIPVPDGTVIVKYKSRFGTGMVKEGSIKVKELITVVPRTPKNPGWDVAIEKNKFHLKNLERHAIRAIKQHINDRPTANVSFSGGKDSTAILHIARKAGVNKAFFIDTGLEFPETIAFIESEGVEIIRRAGDFWQAAEKAGPPGKDNRWCCKLQKLHPLKLYLADVGPCVTVQGNRWYESWNRAGLDETSQNPANPLQLNISPIRHWRALEVFLYLWWQKIAINPLYDKGLERIGCYLCPAMLESEYEELRTLQPEYARRWDNFLERWAAKKGLPEVFSTWGLWRWRALPPKMRELCKLKGVPYNEDYTLVTGPARAPPQAKVVSQEAPESKNIPLTKEINEGIKEVMKEKEPREGTGMEPSIDTPAIEGFSVADIRKDFPILGDLIYFDNGATSFSPEPVIEAMVEFEHNYRANVGRGVHRLTQIASQRYWHAHEKVAEFIGGKNGTCVFTKNTTESINMVAQGLSWTPGDRVVTTLLEHHSNLLPWRALKARGVETDIVGLGADYSLDLDALEKIITPATRLVAVTQASNVLGVITPVKEIAKICHDHGVKLLVDGAQSVPHMPVDVANIGCDYFAFSGHKMCGPTGTGVLWMKEPDIEPFILGGGMVETVTGTGFTTAEGYQKYEAGTPNIAGGIGLGVAAGYLEMIGMEKIRQHEEQITTRLINGLSRNRKIRVYAPQRPEARIGVVSFTVEGFHPHEVAQQLDEAADILVRSGHHCCQPLMESLGLPDGTVRASLALYNTAEEIDMLVATLEELTR
;
A
#
# COMPACT_ATOMS: atom_id res chain seq x y z
N MET A 1 9.48 -14.25 -3.58
CA MET A 1 8.31 -14.88 -2.99
C MET A 1 7.82 -15.99 -3.88
N HIS A 2 8.27 -17.18 -3.58
CA HIS A 2 7.38 -18.31 -3.70
C HIS A 2 5.96 -17.91 -3.15
N GLU A 3 4.83 -18.17 -3.85
CA GLU A 3 3.51 -18.34 -3.15
C GLU A 3 3.94 -19.21 -1.98
N PRO A 4 3.44 -18.99 -0.78
CA PRO A 4 3.52 -20.06 0.19
C PRO A 4 3.09 -21.39 -0.46
N PRO A 5 3.71 -22.56 -0.18
CA PRO A 5 3.08 -23.85 -0.45
C PRO A 5 1.77 -23.88 0.35
N ALA A 6 0.76 -23.21 -0.19
CA ALA A 6 -0.46 -22.86 0.51
C ALA A 6 -1.22 -24.17 0.71
N LYS A 7 -1.75 -24.36 1.92
CA LYS A 7 -2.65 -25.46 2.24
C LYS A 7 -3.99 -25.19 1.57
N LYS A 8 -4.06 -25.41 0.25
CA LYS A 8 -5.26 -25.23 -0.58
C LYS A 8 -6.35 -26.24 -0.22
N VAL A 9 -5.98 -27.31 0.49
CA VAL A 9 -6.89 -28.38 0.90
C VAL A 9 -7.02 -28.48 2.43
N LEU A 10 -8.24 -28.71 2.88
CA LEU A 10 -8.54 -29.31 4.18
C LEU A 10 -8.65 -30.82 4.01
N PHE A 11 -8.08 -31.59 4.93
CA PHE A 11 -8.28 -33.03 4.98
C PHE A 11 -9.39 -33.37 5.97
N TRP A 12 -10.21 -34.38 5.65
CA TRP A 12 -11.30 -34.83 6.49
C TRP A 12 -11.28 -36.36 6.61
N CYS A 13 -11.24 -36.88 7.84
CA CYS A 13 -11.32 -38.32 8.07
C CYS A 13 -12.77 -38.77 7.99
N GLU A 14 -13.15 -39.52 6.95
CA GLU A 14 -14.53 -40.02 6.81
C GLU A 14 -14.90 -41.07 7.87
N GLN A 15 -13.93 -41.87 8.34
CA GLN A 15 -14.17 -42.92 9.35
C GLN A 15 -14.46 -42.35 10.75
N CYS A 16 -13.72 -41.30 11.14
CA CYS A 16 -13.88 -40.61 12.42
C CYS A 16 -14.83 -39.42 12.33
N ASN A 17 -15.12 -38.93 11.12
CA ASN A 17 -15.85 -37.70 10.81
C ASN A 17 -15.27 -36.44 11.48
N VAL A 18 -13.96 -36.23 11.35
CA VAL A 18 -13.26 -35.07 11.93
C VAL A 18 -12.31 -34.41 10.93
N PRO A 19 -12.07 -33.09 11.03
CA PRO A 19 -11.07 -32.41 10.22
C PRO A 19 -9.65 -32.81 10.64
N LEU A 20 -8.73 -32.79 9.68
CA LEU A 20 -7.33 -33.11 9.89
C LEU A 20 -6.42 -31.96 9.44
N VAL A 21 -5.38 -31.69 10.23
CA VAL A 21 -4.35 -30.68 9.91
C VAL A 21 -3.29 -31.20 8.96
N ALA A 22 -3.29 -32.51 8.67
CA ALA A 22 -2.43 -33.21 7.73
C ALA A 22 -3.18 -34.37 7.05
N LYS A 23 -2.54 -35.06 6.10
CA LYS A 23 -3.18 -36.10 5.26
C LYS A 23 -3.69 -37.31 6.05
N SER A 24 -3.00 -37.72 7.12
CA SER A 24 -3.29 -38.96 7.85
C SER A 24 -4.02 -38.71 9.18
N CYS A 25 -4.98 -39.60 9.48
CA CYS A 25 -5.66 -39.66 10.78
C CYS A 25 -4.97 -40.65 11.72
N ALA A 26 -5.02 -40.42 13.04
CA ALA A 26 -4.53 -41.37 14.02
C ALA A 26 -5.27 -42.74 14.01
N CYS A 27 -6.44 -42.85 13.37
CA CYS A 27 -7.12 -44.13 13.18
C CYS A 27 -6.55 -44.99 12.03
N GLY A 28 -5.54 -44.48 11.30
CA GLY A 28 -4.92 -45.15 10.15
C GLY A 28 -5.53 -44.78 8.79
N ALA A 29 -6.67 -44.09 8.76
CA ALA A 29 -7.28 -43.65 7.51
C ALA A 29 -6.56 -42.43 6.91
N GLU A 30 -6.52 -42.36 5.57
CA GLU A 30 -6.19 -41.14 4.85
C GLU A 30 -7.42 -40.22 4.77
N GLY A 31 -7.21 -38.92 4.91
CA GLY A 31 -8.28 -37.93 4.82
C GLY A 31 -8.71 -37.63 3.39
N LYS A 32 -10.03 -37.51 3.18
CA LYS A 32 -10.62 -36.93 1.97
C LYS A 32 -10.18 -35.47 1.85
N LYS A 33 -9.82 -35.04 0.64
CA LYS A 33 -9.48 -33.65 0.34
C LYS A 33 -10.73 -32.82 0.13
N ILE A 34 -10.76 -31.63 0.72
CA ILE A 34 -11.77 -30.60 0.52
C ILE A 34 -11.05 -29.36 0.07
N GLU A 35 -11.31 -28.95 -1.17
CA GLU A 35 -10.72 -27.73 -1.74
C GLU A 35 -11.27 -26.50 -1.01
N LEU A 36 -10.35 -25.71 -0.45
CA LEU A 36 -10.65 -24.45 0.22
C LEU A 36 -10.64 -23.30 -0.78
N LEU A 37 -11.45 -22.29 -0.50
CA LEU A 37 -11.48 -21.03 -1.22
C LEU A 37 -10.49 -20.04 -0.62
N GLN A 38 -9.97 -19.14 -1.46
CA GLN A 38 -9.02 -18.12 -1.05
C GLN A 38 -9.63 -17.16 0.00
N PRO A 39 -8.88 -16.80 1.05
CA PRO A 39 -7.42 -16.95 1.23
C PRO A 39 -6.97 -18.29 1.82
N TYR A 40 -7.81 -19.34 1.80
CA TYR A 40 -7.55 -20.69 2.33
C TYR A 40 -7.46 -20.77 3.87
N ASP A 41 -7.83 -19.71 4.59
CA ASP A 41 -8.00 -19.79 6.04
C ASP A 41 -9.31 -20.50 6.37
N VAL A 42 -9.23 -21.39 7.35
CA VAL A 42 -10.38 -22.12 7.87
C VAL A 42 -10.32 -22.08 9.38
N ARG A 43 -11.45 -21.82 10.02
CA ARG A 43 -11.59 -21.76 11.47
C ARG A 43 -12.79 -22.58 11.95
N PRO A 44 -12.80 -23.03 13.21
CA PRO A 44 -14.02 -23.48 13.86
C PRO A 44 -15.13 -22.42 13.82
N ALA A 45 -16.36 -22.85 13.59
CA ALA A 45 -17.54 -22.08 13.99
C ALA A 45 -17.69 -22.23 15.51
N LEU A 46 -17.50 -21.13 16.24
CA LEU A 46 -17.61 -21.12 17.71
C LEU A 46 -19.06 -20.97 18.15
N ALA A 47 -19.32 -20.80 19.45
CA ALA A 47 -20.66 -20.87 20.01
C ALA A 47 -21.69 -19.97 19.29
N ALA A 48 -21.39 -18.68 19.13
CA ALA A 48 -22.27 -17.74 18.42
C ALA A 48 -22.45 -18.10 16.93
N ASP A 49 -21.37 -18.47 16.23
CA ASP A 49 -21.44 -18.87 14.82
C ASP A 49 -22.32 -20.11 14.62
N ALA A 50 -22.13 -21.13 15.46
CA ALA A 50 -22.89 -22.37 15.41
C ALA A 50 -24.37 -22.13 15.75
N ALA A 51 -24.66 -21.28 16.73
CA ALA A 51 -26.02 -20.87 17.06
C ALA A 51 -26.70 -20.12 15.91
N LEU A 52 -25.98 -19.21 15.25
CA LEU A 52 -26.47 -18.48 14.07
C LEU A 52 -26.79 -19.42 12.91
N ILE A 53 -25.87 -20.32 12.56
CA ILE A 53 -26.09 -21.31 11.49
C ILE A 53 -27.29 -22.20 11.82
N LYS A 54 -27.38 -22.68 13.07
CA LYS A 54 -28.52 -23.48 13.53
C LYS A 54 -29.84 -22.72 13.40
N LYS A 55 -29.88 -21.45 13.82
CA LYS A 55 -31.06 -20.59 13.70
C LYS A 55 -31.49 -20.45 12.24
N LEU A 56 -30.58 -20.11 11.33
CA LEU A 56 -30.88 -19.91 9.90
C LEU A 56 -31.38 -21.20 9.24
N VAL A 57 -30.79 -22.35 9.58
CA VAL A 57 -31.27 -23.66 9.09
C VAL A 57 -32.65 -23.98 9.65
N GLN A 58 -32.86 -23.75 10.95
CA GLN A 58 -34.11 -24.06 11.63
C GLN A 58 -35.28 -23.23 11.11
N GLU A 59 -35.08 -21.92 10.98
CA GLU A 59 -36.08 -20.98 10.46
C GLU A 59 -36.55 -21.37 9.06
N ARG A 60 -35.64 -21.92 8.22
CA ARG A 60 -35.94 -22.20 6.83
C ARG A 60 -36.37 -23.63 6.53
N PHE A 61 -35.83 -24.62 7.23
CA PHE A 61 -36.00 -26.04 6.91
C PHE A 61 -36.59 -26.87 8.06
N GLY A 62 -36.80 -26.27 9.23
CA GLY A 62 -37.26 -26.98 10.43
C GLY A 62 -36.10 -27.58 11.23
N ASN A 63 -36.40 -28.46 12.19
CA ASN A 63 -35.39 -28.95 13.13
C ASN A 63 -34.43 -29.97 12.51
N VAL A 64 -33.42 -29.47 11.78
CA VAL A 64 -32.38 -30.29 11.16
C VAL A 64 -31.17 -30.40 12.09
N PRO A 65 -30.71 -31.62 12.42
CA PRO A 65 -29.54 -31.80 13.27
C PRO A 65 -28.25 -31.37 12.55
N LEU A 66 -27.51 -30.46 13.17
CA LEU A 66 -26.18 -30.06 12.70
C LEU A 66 -25.07 -30.86 13.39
N ALA A 67 -23.94 -31.01 12.72
CA ALA A 67 -22.75 -31.60 13.32
C ALA A 67 -22.20 -30.71 14.45
N LYS A 68 -21.60 -31.32 15.47
CA LYS A 68 -20.89 -30.61 16.55
C LYS A 68 -19.64 -29.90 16.03
N ILE A 69 -19.02 -30.43 14.97
CA ILE A 69 -17.89 -29.82 14.30
C ILE A 69 -18.37 -29.11 13.04
N LEU A 70 -18.32 -27.79 13.07
CA LEU A 70 -18.56 -26.91 11.94
C LEU A 70 -17.31 -26.08 11.70
N LEU A 71 -16.99 -25.89 10.43
CA LEU A 71 -15.86 -25.06 10.01
C LEU A 71 -16.36 -23.93 9.10
N LEU A 72 -15.69 -22.80 9.18
CA LEU A 72 -15.87 -21.62 8.35
C LEU A 72 -14.61 -21.41 7.54
N ASN A 73 -14.68 -21.59 6.24
CA ASN A 73 -13.63 -21.20 5.31
C ASN A 73 -13.94 -19.79 4.78
N LYS A 74 -13.08 -18.85 5.14
CA LYS A 74 -13.23 -17.44 4.79
C LYS A 74 -13.18 -17.24 3.28
N THR A 75 -14.09 -16.42 2.75
CA THR A 75 -14.15 -16.08 1.33
C THR A 75 -14.27 -14.57 1.14
N GLY A 76 -14.09 -14.09 -0.10
CA GLY A 76 -14.28 -12.68 -0.41
C GLY A 76 -15.76 -12.30 -0.58
N GLY A 77 -16.33 -11.57 0.39
CA GLY A 77 -17.69 -11.00 0.34
C GLY A 77 -17.73 -9.48 0.14
N VAL A 78 -18.93 -8.90 0.16
CA VAL A 78 -19.15 -7.45 0.38
C VAL A 78 -18.74 -7.09 1.81
N ASP A 79 -19.19 -7.91 2.77
CA ASP A 79 -18.76 -7.91 4.15
C ASP A 79 -18.38 -9.36 4.55
N ARG A 80 -19.00 -9.96 5.57
CA ARG A 80 -18.78 -11.36 5.94
C ARG A 80 -19.34 -12.33 4.90
N ALA A 81 -18.49 -13.26 4.46
CA ALA A 81 -18.84 -14.36 3.57
C ALA A 81 -17.98 -15.59 3.87
N ASP A 82 -18.58 -16.62 4.46
CA ASP A 82 -17.89 -17.85 4.88
C ASP A 82 -18.54 -19.08 4.25
N LEU A 83 -17.72 -19.94 3.64
CA LEU A 83 -18.13 -21.28 3.27
C LEU A 83 -18.19 -22.14 4.53
N VAL A 84 -19.39 -22.57 4.90
CA VAL A 84 -19.64 -23.53 5.97
C VAL A 84 -19.28 -24.93 5.46
N ILE A 85 -18.44 -25.64 6.21
CA ILE A 85 -18.06 -27.04 5.95
C ILE A 85 -18.57 -27.90 7.11
N MET A 86 -19.30 -28.96 6.78
CA MET A 86 -19.91 -29.89 7.73
C MET A 86 -19.78 -31.32 7.19
N ASN A 87 -19.42 -32.27 8.06
CA ASN A 87 -19.32 -33.70 7.71
C ASN A 87 -18.45 -33.99 6.47
N GLY A 88 -17.40 -33.20 6.27
CA GLY A 88 -16.47 -33.37 5.14
C GLY A 88 -17.01 -32.90 3.80
N GLU A 89 -18.06 -32.09 3.81
CA GLU A 89 -18.71 -31.53 2.63
C GLU A 89 -18.91 -30.03 2.76
N ARG A 90 -19.02 -29.36 1.62
CA ARG A 90 -19.51 -27.99 1.55
C ARG A 90 -20.97 -28.01 2.00
N PHE A 91 -21.33 -27.15 2.96
CA PHE A 91 -22.68 -27.08 3.47
C PHE A 91 -23.42 -25.89 2.84
N GLY A 92 -22.79 -24.73 2.82
CA GLY A 92 -23.37 -23.54 2.19
C GLY A 92 -22.56 -22.29 2.50
N TRP A 93 -23.00 -21.15 1.99
CA TRP A 93 -22.37 -19.86 2.23
C TRP A 93 -23.16 -19.06 3.25
N LEU A 94 -22.52 -18.76 4.39
CA LEU A 94 -23.01 -17.81 5.38
C LEU A 94 -22.56 -16.41 4.95
N THR A 95 -23.52 -15.53 4.67
CA THR A 95 -23.23 -14.16 4.22
C THR A 95 -23.96 -13.12 5.05
N PHE A 96 -23.34 -11.96 5.24
CA PHE A 96 -23.96 -10.79 5.86
C PHE A 96 -24.18 -9.70 4.79
N ASP A 97 -25.41 -9.19 4.71
CA ASP A 97 -25.73 -8.03 3.88
C ASP A 97 -25.70 -6.75 4.72
N PRO A 98 -24.74 -5.82 4.48
CA PRO A 98 -24.62 -4.60 5.26
C PRO A 98 -25.77 -3.61 5.04
N VAL A 99 -26.59 -3.77 3.99
CA VAL A 99 -27.74 -2.90 3.73
C VAL A 99 -28.94 -3.32 4.57
N SER A 100 -29.33 -4.60 4.49
CA SER A 100 -30.44 -5.13 5.27
C SER A 100 -30.06 -5.51 6.71
N ARG A 101 -28.75 -5.56 7.00
CA ARG A 101 -28.15 -5.96 8.28
C ARG A 101 -28.59 -7.36 8.73
N LYS A 102 -28.72 -8.26 7.76
CA LYS A 102 -29.19 -9.63 7.99
C LYS A 102 -28.18 -10.63 7.50
N PHE A 103 -28.05 -11.70 8.26
CA PHE A 103 -27.38 -12.91 7.82
C PHE A 103 -28.31 -13.77 6.96
N SER A 104 -27.70 -14.46 6.00
CA SER A 104 -28.36 -15.48 5.20
C SER A 104 -27.43 -16.68 5.03
N LEU A 105 -28.04 -17.85 4.82
CA LEU A 105 -27.33 -19.09 4.53
C LEU A 105 -27.82 -19.66 3.20
N ASP A 106 -26.90 -19.74 2.24
CA ASP A 106 -27.16 -20.27 0.92
C ASP A 106 -26.59 -21.68 0.78
N LEU A 107 -27.47 -22.68 0.77
CA LEU A 107 -27.10 -24.09 0.76
C LEU A 107 -26.40 -24.47 -0.55
N SER A 108 -25.44 -25.37 -0.41
CA SER A 108 -24.86 -26.12 -1.52
C SER A 108 -25.63 -27.42 -1.76
N PRO A 109 -25.59 -28.00 -2.98
CA PRO A 109 -26.23 -29.28 -3.27
C PRO A 109 -25.78 -30.42 -2.35
N GLU A 110 -24.52 -30.42 -1.92
CA GLU A 110 -23.93 -31.41 -1.03
C GLU A 110 -24.54 -31.40 0.38
N ALA A 111 -25.16 -30.29 0.81
CA ALA A 111 -25.86 -30.23 2.09
C ALA A 111 -27.17 -31.02 2.12
N LEU A 112 -27.78 -31.23 0.95
CA LEU A 112 -29.10 -31.85 0.84
C LEU A 112 -29.12 -33.28 1.40
N GLN A 113 -28.00 -34.00 1.33
CA GLN A 113 -27.88 -35.36 1.88
C GLN A 113 -28.03 -35.41 3.41
N PHE A 114 -27.83 -34.29 4.10
CA PHE A 114 -27.99 -34.17 5.55
C PHE A 114 -29.31 -33.49 5.94
N ILE A 115 -29.83 -32.63 5.08
CA ILE A 115 -31.02 -31.81 5.35
C ILE A 115 -32.31 -32.54 4.99
N LEU A 116 -32.37 -33.18 3.81
CA LEU A 116 -33.59 -33.81 3.28
C LEU A 116 -34.29 -34.77 4.24
N PRO A 117 -33.59 -35.62 5.02
CA PRO A 117 -34.25 -36.58 5.93
C PRO A 117 -35.02 -35.92 7.08
N HIS A 118 -34.74 -34.65 7.36
CA HIS A 118 -35.26 -33.94 8.53
C HIS A 118 -36.04 -32.66 8.16
N ALA A 119 -35.94 -32.21 6.90
CA ALA A 119 -36.57 -30.98 6.45
C ALA A 119 -38.11 -31.13 6.46
N THR A 120 -38.78 -30.27 7.23
CA THR A 120 -40.25 -30.24 7.33
C THR A 120 -40.86 -29.08 6.55
N GLN A 121 -40.03 -28.10 6.14
CA GLN A 121 -40.43 -26.90 5.41
C GLN A 121 -39.32 -26.45 4.45
N GLY A 122 -39.59 -25.41 3.65
CA GLY A 122 -38.60 -24.85 2.72
C GLY A 122 -38.32 -25.70 1.48
N ILE A 123 -39.19 -26.66 1.16
CA ILE A 123 -39.12 -27.51 -0.04
C ILE A 123 -40.17 -27.03 -1.06
N ILE A 124 -39.73 -26.71 -2.27
CA ILE A 124 -40.59 -26.39 -3.41
C ILE A 124 -40.55 -27.57 -4.39
N ASP A 125 -41.71 -28.20 -4.60
CA ASP A 125 -41.89 -29.21 -5.63
C ASP A 125 -42.36 -28.54 -6.92
N LEU A 126 -41.51 -28.50 -7.95
CA LEU A 126 -41.79 -27.78 -9.19
C LEU A 126 -43.03 -28.31 -9.89
N ASP A 127 -43.37 -29.60 -9.77
CA ASP A 127 -44.55 -30.17 -10.43
C ASP A 127 -45.86 -29.60 -9.88
N THR A 128 -45.89 -29.27 -8.57
CA THR A 128 -47.08 -28.76 -7.88
C THR A 128 -47.07 -27.25 -7.72
N HIS A 129 -45.90 -26.65 -7.53
CA HIS A 129 -45.75 -25.22 -7.18
C HIS A 129 -45.56 -24.30 -8.39
N THR A 130 -45.41 -24.83 -9.60
CA THR A 130 -45.16 -24.03 -10.82
C THR A 130 -45.97 -24.53 -12.02
N ASN A 131 -45.95 -23.78 -13.13
CA ASN A 131 -46.58 -24.14 -14.42
C ASN A 131 -45.60 -24.81 -15.41
N VAL A 132 -44.57 -25.54 -14.93
CA VAL A 132 -43.46 -26.07 -15.75
C VAL A 132 -43.88 -27.15 -16.79
N ARG A 133 -45.16 -27.52 -16.89
CA ARG A 133 -45.66 -28.53 -17.85
C ARG A 133 -45.39 -28.22 -19.35
N GLN A 134 -44.87 -27.05 -19.72
CA GLN A 134 -44.64 -26.66 -21.12
C GLN A 134 -43.18 -26.47 -21.56
N GLU A 135 -42.17 -26.62 -20.70
CA GLU A 135 -40.78 -26.39 -21.12
C GLU A 135 -40.00 -27.68 -21.37
N GLN A 136 -39.84 -28.06 -22.65
CA GLN A 136 -38.83 -29.04 -23.06
C GLN A 136 -37.43 -28.42 -22.89
N GLY A 137 -36.61 -28.95 -21.99
CA GLY A 137 -35.19 -28.55 -21.84
C GLY A 137 -34.62 -28.61 -20.41
N ARG A 138 -33.36 -28.17 -20.25
CA ARG A 138 -32.64 -28.11 -18.96
C ARG A 138 -33.28 -27.03 -18.07
N VAL A 139 -33.75 -27.42 -16.88
CA VAL A 139 -34.46 -26.54 -15.91
C VAL A 139 -33.49 -25.63 -15.12
N GLY A 140 -32.22 -26.00 -15.03
CA GLY A 140 -31.20 -25.23 -14.31
C GLY A 140 -30.97 -23.84 -14.90
N GLY A 141 -30.89 -22.83 -14.04
CA GLY A 141 -30.61 -21.43 -14.39
C GLY A 141 -31.83 -20.57 -14.72
N LYS A 142 -33.00 -21.16 -14.98
CA LYS A 142 -34.23 -20.45 -15.35
C LYS A 142 -34.94 -19.87 -14.12
N ARG A 143 -35.60 -18.72 -14.30
CA ARG A 143 -36.47 -18.07 -13.31
C ARG A 143 -37.92 -18.48 -13.61
N ILE A 144 -38.56 -19.14 -12.66
CA ILE A 144 -39.87 -19.76 -12.81
C ILE A 144 -40.83 -19.10 -11.81
N ALA A 145 -42.00 -18.64 -12.26
CA ALA A 145 -43.01 -18.06 -11.39
C ALA A 145 -43.65 -19.12 -10.48
N LEU A 146 -43.82 -18.79 -9.20
CA LEU A 146 -44.47 -19.66 -8.23
C LEU A 146 -45.99 -19.41 -8.21
N LYS A 147 -46.78 -20.49 -8.05
CA LYS A 147 -48.24 -20.44 -7.93
C LYS A 147 -48.72 -19.92 -6.58
N ILE A 148 -47.90 -20.08 -5.55
CA ILE A 148 -48.21 -19.68 -4.17
C ILE A 148 -47.12 -18.74 -3.65
N PRO A 149 -47.45 -17.80 -2.76
CA PRO A 149 -46.46 -16.96 -2.11
C PRO A 149 -45.50 -17.83 -1.28
N VAL A 150 -44.20 -17.75 -1.59
CA VAL A 150 -43.14 -18.35 -0.77
C VAL A 150 -42.19 -17.23 -0.34
N PRO A 151 -41.77 -17.19 0.94
CA PRO A 151 -40.85 -16.14 1.39
C PRO A 151 -39.53 -16.20 0.62
N ASP A 152 -38.98 -15.03 0.31
CA ASP A 152 -37.69 -14.91 -0.35
C ASP A 152 -36.58 -15.65 0.42
N GLY A 153 -35.56 -16.10 -0.32
CA GLY A 153 -34.40 -16.81 0.22
C GLY A 153 -34.23 -18.22 -0.33
N THR A 154 -33.23 -18.92 0.22
CA THR A 154 -32.82 -20.26 -0.22
C THR A 154 -33.90 -21.30 0.04
N VAL A 155 -34.12 -22.21 -0.91
CA VAL A 155 -35.08 -23.32 -0.81
C VAL A 155 -34.46 -24.60 -1.34
N ILE A 156 -35.03 -25.73 -0.92
CA ILE A 156 -34.80 -27.02 -1.55
C ILE A 156 -35.77 -27.13 -2.72
N VAL A 157 -35.28 -27.54 -3.88
CA VAL A 157 -36.09 -27.77 -5.07
C VAL A 157 -36.24 -29.26 -5.28
N LYS A 158 -37.46 -29.74 -5.44
CA LYS A 158 -37.77 -31.10 -5.86
C LYS A 158 -38.36 -31.05 -7.26
N TYR A 159 -37.89 -31.94 -8.13
CA TYR A 159 -38.48 -32.17 -9.43
C TYR A 159 -38.38 -33.64 -9.78
N LYS A 160 -39.53 -34.32 -9.89
CA LYS A 160 -39.60 -35.79 -10.00
C LYS A 160 -38.80 -36.45 -8.86
N SER A 161 -37.83 -37.31 -9.17
CA SER A 161 -36.96 -38.00 -8.22
C SER A 161 -35.63 -37.27 -7.92
N ARG A 162 -35.47 -36.03 -8.40
CA ARG A 162 -34.25 -35.24 -8.20
C ARG A 162 -34.49 -34.09 -7.23
N PHE A 163 -33.42 -33.69 -6.55
CA PHE A 163 -33.41 -32.61 -5.58
C PHE A 163 -32.32 -31.60 -5.91
N GLY A 164 -32.48 -30.37 -5.44
CA GLY A 164 -31.56 -29.29 -5.72
C GLY A 164 -31.73 -28.13 -4.77
N THR A 165 -30.96 -27.08 -5.01
CA THR A 165 -31.07 -25.81 -4.29
C THR A 165 -31.59 -24.73 -5.23
N GLY A 166 -32.43 -23.84 -4.73
CA GLY A 166 -32.98 -22.71 -5.47
C GLY A 166 -33.02 -21.45 -4.61
N MET A 167 -33.21 -20.31 -5.28
CA MET A 167 -33.38 -19.02 -4.62
C MET A 167 -34.72 -18.41 -5.03
N VAL A 168 -35.58 -18.15 -4.05
CA VAL A 168 -36.84 -17.43 -4.26
C VAL A 168 -36.57 -15.94 -4.11
N LYS A 169 -37.02 -15.15 -5.08
CA LYS A 169 -37.01 -13.70 -5.05
C LYS A 169 -38.20 -13.16 -5.83
N GLU A 170 -38.98 -12.26 -5.23
CA GLU A 170 -40.10 -11.57 -5.88
C GLU A 170 -41.12 -12.56 -6.50
N GLY A 171 -41.48 -13.59 -5.73
CA GLY A 171 -42.47 -14.59 -6.16
C GLY A 171 -42.00 -15.55 -7.28
N SER A 172 -40.72 -15.48 -7.67
CA SER A 172 -40.12 -16.38 -8.65
C SER A 172 -38.97 -17.17 -8.05
N ILE A 173 -38.81 -18.42 -8.48
CA ILE A 173 -37.69 -19.28 -8.10
C ILE A 173 -36.65 -19.37 -9.21
N LYS A 174 -35.38 -19.20 -8.87
CA LYS A 174 -34.24 -19.55 -9.74
C LYS A 174 -33.64 -20.87 -9.25
N VAL A 175 -33.76 -21.92 -10.06
CA VAL A 175 -33.18 -23.24 -9.75
C VAL A 175 -31.70 -23.21 -10.10
N LYS A 176 -30.82 -23.55 -9.16
CA LYS A 176 -29.37 -23.59 -9.42
C LYS A 176 -28.98 -24.88 -10.14
N GLU A 177 -29.20 -26.02 -9.49
CA GLU A 177 -28.83 -27.34 -9.98
C GLU A 177 -29.79 -28.40 -9.41
N LEU A 178 -30.03 -29.49 -10.16
CA LEU A 178 -30.80 -30.66 -9.71
C LEU A 178 -29.93 -31.91 -9.83
N ILE A 179 -29.75 -32.62 -8.72
CA ILE A 179 -28.95 -33.84 -8.57
C ILE A 179 -29.78 -34.97 -7.97
N THR A 180 -29.27 -36.20 -8.06
CA THR A 180 -29.77 -37.31 -7.25
C THR A 180 -29.11 -37.23 -5.88
N VAL A 181 -29.90 -37.21 -4.82
CA VAL A 181 -29.40 -37.11 -3.44
C VAL A 181 -29.64 -38.42 -2.71
N VAL A 182 -28.59 -38.97 -2.10
CA VAL A 182 -28.66 -40.13 -1.22
C VAL A 182 -28.48 -39.65 0.22
N PRO A 183 -29.50 -39.74 1.09
CA PRO A 183 -29.40 -39.40 2.51
C PRO A 183 -28.22 -40.05 3.22
N ARG A 184 -27.57 -39.29 4.11
CA ARG A 184 -26.49 -39.80 4.97
C ARG A 184 -26.70 -39.37 6.42
N THR A 185 -26.30 -40.23 7.35
CA THR A 185 -26.28 -39.93 8.79
C THR A 185 -24.89 -40.24 9.36
N PRO A 186 -23.90 -39.35 9.18
CA PRO A 186 -22.54 -39.56 9.67
C PRO A 186 -22.45 -39.59 11.20
N LYS A 187 -21.33 -40.10 11.74
CA LYS A 187 -21.01 -39.98 13.17
C LYS A 187 -20.94 -38.50 13.57
N ASN A 188 -21.28 -38.15 14.81
CA ASN A 188 -21.27 -36.76 15.29
C ASN A 188 -20.26 -36.52 16.44
N PRO A 189 -18.94 -36.61 16.17
CA PRO A 189 -17.90 -36.46 17.19
C PRO A 189 -17.76 -35.01 17.68
N GLY A 190 -17.20 -34.84 18.88
CA GLY A 190 -16.81 -33.53 19.40
C GLY A 190 -15.38 -33.13 19.03
N TRP A 191 -15.00 -31.91 19.41
CA TRP A 191 -13.65 -31.38 19.21
C TRP A 191 -12.57 -32.16 19.99
N ASP A 192 -12.93 -32.81 21.10
CA ASP A 192 -12.07 -33.71 21.87
C ASP A 192 -11.53 -34.87 21.00
N VAL A 193 -12.40 -35.48 20.20
CA VAL A 193 -12.02 -36.53 19.24
C VAL A 193 -11.14 -35.94 18.14
N ALA A 194 -11.47 -34.77 17.60
CA ALA A 194 -10.67 -34.12 16.57
C ALA A 194 -9.24 -33.80 17.07
N ILE A 195 -9.09 -33.35 18.32
CA ILE A 195 -7.80 -33.11 18.97
C ILE A 195 -7.04 -34.44 19.11
N GLU A 196 -7.69 -35.49 19.63
CA GLU A 196 -7.08 -36.81 19.78
C GLU A 196 -6.55 -37.35 18.45
N LYS A 197 -7.34 -37.24 17.38
CA LYS A 197 -6.95 -37.71 16.03
C LYS A 197 -5.86 -36.86 15.36
N ASN A 198 -5.66 -35.62 15.78
CA ASN A 198 -4.61 -34.73 15.26
C ASN A 198 -3.38 -34.62 16.20
N LYS A 199 -3.38 -35.26 17.37
CA LYS A 199 -2.39 -35.06 18.44
C LYS A 199 -0.93 -35.20 17.98
N PHE A 200 -0.63 -36.19 17.13
CA PHE A 200 0.72 -36.36 16.56
C PHE A 200 1.16 -35.14 15.74
N HIS A 201 0.28 -34.64 14.87
CA HIS A 201 0.56 -33.48 14.02
C HIS A 201 0.66 -32.18 14.83
N LEU A 202 -0.18 -32.01 15.86
CA LEU A 202 -0.11 -30.86 16.77
C LEU A 202 1.22 -30.81 17.54
N LYS A 203 1.74 -31.96 17.99
CA LYS A 203 3.09 -32.04 18.58
C LYS A 203 4.18 -31.62 17.59
N ASN A 204 4.05 -31.94 16.31
CA ASN A 204 5.02 -31.54 15.29
C ASN A 204 4.98 -30.04 15.04
N LEU A 205 3.77 -29.47 14.93
CA LEU A 205 3.58 -28.03 14.79
C LEU A 205 4.20 -27.25 15.96
N GLU A 206 3.96 -27.69 17.20
CA GLU A 206 4.57 -27.09 18.39
C GLU A 206 6.10 -27.17 18.36
N ARG A 207 6.67 -28.36 18.10
CA ARG A 207 8.12 -28.55 18.02
C ARG A 207 8.77 -27.65 16.97
N HIS A 208 8.15 -27.50 15.81
CA HIS A 208 8.65 -26.62 14.75
C HIS A 208 8.60 -25.16 15.16
N ALA A 209 7.49 -24.70 15.76
CA ALA A 209 7.37 -23.32 16.21
C ALA A 209 8.37 -22.98 17.34
N ILE A 210 8.56 -23.89 18.30
CA ILE A 210 9.59 -23.73 19.35
C ILE A 210 10.99 -23.66 18.73
N ARG A 211 11.29 -24.52 17.75
CA ARG A 211 12.59 -24.52 17.05
C ARG A 211 12.83 -23.20 16.33
N ALA A 212 11.83 -22.67 15.63
CA ALA A 212 11.92 -21.38 14.95
C ALA A 212 12.23 -20.23 15.92
N ILE A 213 11.58 -20.20 17.09
CA ILE A 213 11.91 -19.19 18.12
C ILE A 213 13.35 -19.37 18.63
N LYS A 214 13.74 -20.59 18.98
CA LYS A 214 15.08 -20.88 19.52
C LYS A 214 16.21 -20.58 18.55
N GLN A 215 15.95 -20.65 17.24
CA GLN A 215 16.93 -20.33 16.21
C GLN A 215 17.35 -18.86 16.26
N HIS A 216 16.45 -17.97 16.67
CA HIS A 216 16.63 -16.52 16.56
C HIS A 216 16.62 -15.78 17.90
N ILE A 217 16.27 -16.46 19.00
CA ILE A 217 16.14 -15.82 20.34
C ILE A 217 17.41 -15.08 20.79
N ASN A 218 18.58 -15.52 20.33
CA ASN A 218 19.89 -14.94 20.67
C ASN A 218 20.41 -13.94 19.62
N ASP A 219 19.64 -13.65 18.57
CA ASP A 219 20.04 -12.70 17.52
C ASP A 219 20.08 -11.25 18.04
N ARG A 220 19.48 -11.00 19.22
CA ARG A 220 19.55 -9.73 19.96
C ARG A 220 19.70 -10.01 21.47
N PRO A 221 20.16 -9.03 22.28
CA PRO A 221 20.37 -9.20 23.72
C PRO A 221 19.12 -9.53 24.53
N THR A 222 17.94 -9.15 24.04
CA THR A 222 16.67 -9.41 24.72
C THR A 222 15.64 -10.03 23.79
N ALA A 223 14.69 -10.78 24.35
CA ALA A 223 13.57 -11.34 23.60
C ALA A 223 12.25 -11.07 24.34
N ASN A 224 11.21 -10.75 23.59
CA ASN A 224 9.86 -10.51 24.11
C ASN A 224 8.79 -11.05 23.14
N VAL A 225 7.55 -11.11 23.62
CA VAL A 225 6.38 -11.45 22.82
C VAL A 225 5.52 -10.22 22.62
N SER A 226 5.17 -9.91 21.38
CA SER A 226 4.11 -8.94 21.10
C SER A 226 2.76 -9.64 21.24
N PHE A 227 2.05 -9.30 22.30
CA PHE A 227 0.75 -9.87 22.61
C PHE A 227 -0.36 -8.91 22.20
N SER A 228 -1.46 -9.41 21.62
CA SER A 228 -2.61 -8.59 21.23
C SER A 228 -3.93 -9.04 21.88
N GLY A 229 -3.90 -10.08 22.71
CA GLY A 229 -5.10 -10.69 23.28
C GLY A 229 -5.89 -11.58 22.30
N GLY A 230 -5.45 -11.75 21.06
CA GLY A 230 -6.08 -12.62 20.07
C GLY A 230 -5.53 -14.05 20.10
N LYS A 231 -6.25 -14.99 19.49
CA LYS A 231 -5.90 -16.44 19.44
C LYS A 231 -4.45 -16.69 18.98
N ASP A 232 -3.99 -15.93 18.00
CA ASP A 232 -2.69 -16.12 17.38
C ASP A 232 -1.59 -15.69 18.35
N SER A 233 -1.74 -14.53 18.99
CA SER A 233 -0.82 -14.07 20.05
C SER A 233 -0.88 -14.94 21.30
N THR A 234 -2.02 -15.54 21.65
CA THR A 234 -2.14 -16.51 22.76
C THR A 234 -1.37 -17.78 22.48
N ALA A 235 -1.48 -18.34 21.28
CA ALA A 235 -0.68 -19.51 20.90
C ALA A 235 0.82 -19.17 20.95
N ILE A 236 1.20 -18.01 20.43
CA ILE A 236 2.60 -17.55 20.47
C ILE A 236 3.10 -17.35 21.88
N LEU A 237 2.35 -16.68 22.76
CA LEU A 237 2.76 -16.44 24.13
C LEU A 237 3.12 -17.75 24.84
N HIS A 238 2.27 -18.76 24.68
CA HIS A 238 2.51 -20.08 25.26
C HIS A 238 3.70 -20.82 24.63
N ILE A 239 3.82 -20.82 23.30
CA ILE A 239 4.95 -21.44 22.58
C ILE A 239 6.27 -20.75 22.94
N ALA A 240 6.27 -19.42 23.03
CA ALA A 240 7.44 -18.60 23.34
C ALA A 240 7.91 -18.83 24.79
N ARG A 241 6.99 -18.94 25.75
CA ARG A 241 7.30 -19.34 27.13
C ARG A 241 7.97 -20.72 27.18
N LYS A 242 7.47 -21.70 26.41
CA LYS A 242 8.12 -23.02 26.26
C LYS A 242 9.51 -22.94 25.60
N ALA A 243 9.75 -21.94 24.77
CA ALA A 243 11.04 -21.69 24.13
C ALA A 243 12.03 -20.91 25.01
N GLY A 244 11.59 -20.34 26.14
CA GLY A 244 12.41 -19.56 27.07
C GLY A 244 12.17 -18.04 27.05
N VAL A 245 11.21 -17.54 26.25
CA VAL A 245 10.84 -16.12 26.19
C VAL A 245 9.68 -15.85 27.15
N ASN A 246 9.98 -15.28 28.32
CA ASN A 246 8.95 -15.01 29.35
C ASN A 246 8.37 -13.59 29.28
N LYS A 247 9.13 -12.61 28.77
CA LYS A 247 8.66 -11.23 28.65
C LYS A 247 7.62 -11.11 27.54
N ALA A 248 6.52 -10.45 27.83
CA ALA A 248 5.47 -10.16 26.86
C ALA A 248 4.87 -8.79 27.17
N PHE A 249 4.53 -8.05 26.12
CA PHE A 249 3.92 -6.74 26.26
C PHE A 249 2.67 -6.62 25.37
N PHE A 250 1.76 -5.77 25.81
CA PHE A 250 0.56 -5.34 25.09
C PHE A 250 0.53 -3.82 25.05
N ILE A 251 0.28 -3.24 23.88
CA ILE A 251 0.08 -1.80 23.73
C ILE A 251 -1.41 -1.51 23.85
N ASP A 252 -1.81 -0.86 24.93
CA ASP A 252 -3.20 -0.46 25.15
C ASP A 252 -3.48 0.84 24.39
N THR A 253 -4.34 0.75 23.38
CA THR A 253 -4.72 1.90 22.56
C THR A 253 -5.80 2.77 23.22
N GLY A 254 -6.30 2.39 24.40
CA GLY A 254 -7.46 3.02 25.04
C GLY A 254 -8.79 2.72 24.34
N LEU A 255 -8.80 1.81 23.37
CA LEU A 255 -9.96 1.48 22.54
C LEU A 255 -10.28 -0.01 22.55
N GLU A 256 -9.73 -0.74 23.51
CA GLU A 256 -9.86 -2.18 23.59
C GLU A 256 -11.14 -2.55 24.34
N PHE A 257 -11.64 -3.75 24.07
CA PHE A 257 -12.76 -4.27 24.84
C PHE A 257 -12.33 -4.49 26.30
N PRO A 258 -13.19 -4.17 27.29
CA PRO A 258 -12.93 -4.50 28.69
C PRO A 258 -12.59 -5.98 28.89
N GLU A 259 -13.31 -6.88 28.20
CA GLU A 259 -13.03 -8.32 28.27
C GLU A 259 -11.66 -8.69 27.68
N THR A 260 -11.17 -7.92 26.70
CA THR A 260 -9.83 -8.13 26.13
C THR A 260 -8.75 -7.67 27.09
N ILE A 261 -8.91 -6.52 27.74
CA ILE A 261 -7.99 -6.06 28.78
C ILE A 261 -7.93 -7.06 29.94
N ALA A 262 -9.09 -7.49 30.46
CA ALA A 262 -9.14 -8.50 31.53
C ALA A 262 -8.48 -9.82 31.12
N PHE A 263 -8.66 -10.27 29.87
CA PHE A 263 -7.97 -11.44 29.34
C PHE A 263 -6.45 -11.24 29.30
N ILE A 264 -5.97 -10.08 28.82
CA ILE A 264 -4.54 -9.76 28.78
C ILE A 264 -3.92 -9.74 30.18
N GLU A 265 -4.61 -9.14 31.16
CA GLU A 265 -4.18 -9.13 32.56
C GLU A 265 -4.07 -10.55 33.12
N SER A 266 -5.04 -11.42 32.82
CA SER A 266 -5.02 -12.82 33.27
C SER A 266 -3.86 -13.65 32.71
N GLU A 267 -3.30 -13.23 31.57
CA GLU A 267 -2.16 -13.89 30.94
C GLU A 267 -0.81 -13.43 31.50
N GLY A 268 -0.79 -12.47 32.43
CA GLY A 268 0.45 -11.95 33.05
C GLY A 268 1.33 -11.19 32.05
N VAL A 269 0.70 -10.43 31.15
CA VAL A 269 1.35 -9.61 30.11
C VAL A 269 1.47 -8.16 30.57
N GLU A 270 2.60 -7.52 30.31
CA GLU A 270 2.81 -6.10 30.64
C GLU A 270 1.92 -5.20 29.77
N ILE A 271 1.13 -4.32 30.38
CA ILE A 271 0.23 -3.41 29.66
C ILE A 271 0.83 -2.01 29.59
N ILE A 272 1.12 -1.56 28.37
CA ILE A 272 1.73 -0.25 28.09
C ILE A 272 0.62 0.75 27.74
N ARG A 273 0.37 1.69 28.66
CA ARG A 273 -0.66 2.74 28.53
C ARG A 273 0.00 4.09 28.23
N ARG A 274 0.48 4.26 26.99
CA ARG A 274 1.08 5.51 26.48
C ARG A 274 0.33 6.09 25.26
N ALA A 275 -0.90 5.65 25.03
CA ALA A 275 -1.76 6.08 23.94
C ALA A 275 -2.20 7.55 24.09
N GLY A 276 -2.33 8.26 22.97
CA GLY A 276 -2.83 9.64 22.94
C GLY A 276 -4.37 9.70 22.96
N ASP A 277 -4.96 10.89 23.01
CA ASP A 277 -6.42 11.02 22.98
C ASP A 277 -6.99 10.70 21.58
N PHE A 278 -7.61 9.53 21.45
CA PHE A 278 -8.26 9.11 20.21
C PHE A 278 -9.43 10.01 19.81
N TRP A 279 -10.25 10.45 20.76
CA TRP A 279 -11.47 11.18 20.46
C TRP A 279 -11.16 12.60 19.99
N GLN A 280 -10.17 13.25 20.61
CA GLN A 280 -9.67 14.53 20.13
C GLN A 280 -9.10 14.41 18.71
N ALA A 281 -8.30 13.36 18.45
CA ALA A 281 -7.76 13.11 17.12
C ALA A 281 -8.87 12.83 16.08
N ALA A 282 -9.89 12.07 16.45
CA ALA A 282 -11.03 11.74 15.58
C ALA A 282 -11.87 12.98 15.24
N GLU A 283 -12.10 13.90 16.18
CA GLU A 283 -12.82 15.16 15.93
C GLU A 283 -12.06 16.08 14.95
N LYS A 284 -10.72 15.96 14.88
CA LYS A 284 -9.88 16.73 13.94
C LYS A 284 -9.74 16.03 12.58
N ALA A 285 -9.42 14.74 12.59
CA ALA A 285 -9.04 13.98 11.39
C ALA A 285 -10.22 13.22 10.73
N GLY A 286 -11.35 13.10 11.42
CA GLY A 286 -12.45 12.21 11.03
C GLY A 286 -12.21 10.76 11.43
N PRO A 287 -13.15 9.85 11.12
CA PRO A 287 -13.01 8.44 11.45
C PRO A 287 -11.79 7.82 10.75
N PRO A 288 -11.10 6.85 11.38
CA PRO A 288 -10.04 6.10 10.71
C PRO A 288 -10.61 5.18 9.63
N GLY A 289 -9.88 5.01 8.53
CA GLY A 289 -10.25 4.13 7.41
C GLY A 289 -9.33 2.91 7.29
N LYS A 290 -9.70 1.90 6.50
CA LYS A 290 -8.86 0.74 6.14
C LYS A 290 -7.67 1.16 5.27
N ASP A 291 -7.90 2.16 4.42
CA ASP A 291 -6.94 2.83 3.53
C ASP A 291 -6.15 3.94 4.23
N ASN A 292 -6.70 4.54 5.29
CA ASN A 292 -6.02 5.53 6.12
C ASN A 292 -6.15 5.22 7.62
N ARG A 293 -5.31 4.28 8.11
CA ARG A 293 -5.28 3.83 9.51
C ARG A 293 -4.44 4.74 10.41
N TRP A 294 -4.75 6.04 10.44
CA TRP A 294 -4.04 7.02 11.28
C TRP A 294 -4.07 6.62 12.77
N CYS A 295 -5.15 5.97 13.22
CA CYS A 295 -5.27 5.48 14.60
C CYS A 295 -4.20 4.45 14.97
N CYS A 296 -3.77 3.59 14.04
CA CYS A 296 -2.69 2.63 14.31
C CYS A 296 -1.34 3.34 14.49
N LYS A 297 -1.08 4.39 13.69
CA LYS A 297 0.16 5.18 13.82
C LYS A 297 0.21 5.86 15.19
N LEU A 298 -0.86 6.56 15.55
CA LEU A 298 -0.94 7.34 16.77
C LEU A 298 -1.07 6.48 18.04
N GLN A 299 -1.98 5.52 18.04
CA GLN A 299 -2.37 4.80 19.26
C GLN A 299 -1.60 3.51 19.50
N LYS A 300 -0.90 2.98 18.49
CA LYS A 300 -0.20 1.70 18.59
C LYS A 300 1.29 1.82 18.28
N LEU A 301 1.65 2.35 17.11
CA LEU A 301 3.04 2.37 16.65
C LEU A 301 3.89 3.40 17.41
N HIS A 302 3.36 4.59 17.69
CA HIS A 302 4.09 5.59 18.46
C HIS A 302 4.36 5.14 19.92
N PRO A 303 3.36 4.66 20.69
CA PRO A 303 3.60 4.07 22.01
C PRO A 303 4.56 2.89 21.98
N LEU A 304 4.47 2.02 20.96
CA LEU A 304 5.40 0.91 20.76
C LEU A 304 6.83 1.40 20.55
N LYS A 305 7.04 2.44 19.74
CA LYS A 305 8.36 3.02 19.50
C LYS A 305 8.98 3.52 20.81
N LEU A 306 8.21 4.24 21.62
CA LEU A 306 8.67 4.73 22.93
C LEU A 306 9.02 3.58 23.88
N TYR A 307 8.17 2.56 23.96
CA TYR A 307 8.44 1.38 24.79
C TYR A 307 9.72 0.64 24.35
N LEU A 308 9.88 0.41 23.05
CA LEU A 308 11.05 -0.31 22.53
C LEU A 308 12.35 0.49 22.65
N ALA A 309 12.29 1.82 22.67
CA ALA A 309 13.45 2.66 22.97
C ALA A 309 13.98 2.38 24.40
N ASP A 310 13.07 2.16 25.36
CA ASP A 310 13.43 1.83 26.75
C ASP A 310 13.98 0.39 26.88
N VAL A 311 13.53 -0.54 26.01
CA VAL A 311 13.95 -1.96 26.02
C VAL A 311 15.31 -2.18 25.35
N GLY A 312 15.65 -1.39 24.33
CA GLY A 312 16.84 -1.58 23.51
C GLY A 312 16.69 -2.70 22.45
N PRO A 313 17.80 -3.18 21.86
CA PRO A 313 17.76 -4.19 20.81
C PRO A 313 17.10 -5.50 21.27
N CYS A 314 16.08 -5.94 20.53
CA CYS A 314 15.27 -7.07 20.94
C CYS A 314 14.77 -7.93 19.77
N VAL A 315 14.58 -9.20 20.08
CA VAL A 315 13.80 -10.14 19.27
C VAL A 315 12.35 -10.08 19.76
N THR A 316 11.41 -9.85 18.84
CA THR A 316 9.97 -9.85 19.16
C THR A 316 9.28 -10.99 18.44
N VAL A 317 8.77 -11.95 19.21
CA VAL A 317 7.96 -13.05 18.68
C VAL A 317 6.52 -12.56 18.46
N GLN A 318 5.97 -12.78 17.27
CA GLN A 318 4.66 -12.30 16.85
C GLN A 318 3.79 -13.41 16.23
N GLY A 319 2.47 -13.24 16.32
CA GLY A 319 1.47 -14.19 15.81
C GLY A 319 1.03 -13.95 14.37
N ASN A 320 1.90 -13.52 13.46
CA ASN A 320 1.50 -13.26 12.07
C ASN A 320 1.37 -14.59 11.29
N ARG A 321 0.29 -14.71 10.49
CA ARG A 321 0.01 -15.90 9.66
C ARG A 321 -0.28 -15.51 8.21
N TRP A 322 0.14 -16.36 7.28
CA TRP A 322 -0.10 -16.17 5.84
C TRP A 322 -1.58 -16.11 5.47
N TYR A 323 -2.39 -17.00 6.04
CA TYR A 323 -3.78 -17.19 5.63
C TYR A 323 -4.72 -16.10 6.17
N GLU A 324 -4.27 -15.28 7.13
CA GLU A 324 -5.13 -14.29 7.78
C GLU A 324 -5.58 -13.16 6.84
N SER A 325 -4.71 -12.73 5.94
CA SER A 325 -5.01 -11.72 4.91
C SER A 325 -3.99 -11.73 3.78
N TRP A 326 -4.40 -11.26 2.61
CA TRP A 326 -3.53 -11.05 1.44
C TRP A 326 -2.26 -10.28 1.78
N ASN A 327 -2.37 -9.21 2.57
CA ASN A 327 -1.23 -8.37 2.97
C ASN A 327 -0.21 -9.11 3.86
N ARG A 328 -0.62 -10.18 4.55
CA ARG A 328 0.25 -10.98 5.44
C ARG A 328 0.89 -12.17 4.74
N ALA A 329 0.43 -12.54 3.54
CA ALA A 329 0.97 -13.66 2.78
C ALA A 329 2.45 -13.44 2.36
N GLY A 330 2.86 -12.18 2.21
CA GLY A 330 4.23 -11.80 1.82
C GLY A 330 5.20 -11.52 2.96
N LEU A 331 4.77 -11.54 4.23
CA LEU A 331 5.66 -11.29 5.37
C LEU A 331 6.63 -12.46 5.55
N ASP A 332 7.91 -12.18 5.75
CA ASP A 332 8.94 -13.18 6.03
C ASP A 332 8.84 -13.79 7.44
N GLU A 333 9.50 -14.94 7.63
CA GLU A 333 9.54 -15.60 8.94
C GLU A 333 10.25 -14.73 9.96
N THR A 334 11.32 -14.06 9.54
CA THR A 334 12.01 -13.02 10.28
C THR A 334 11.97 -11.71 9.50
N SER A 335 11.70 -10.60 10.16
CA SER A 335 11.76 -9.28 9.52
C SER A 335 12.26 -8.21 10.48
N GLN A 336 13.15 -7.34 9.99
CA GLN A 336 13.56 -6.16 10.74
C GLN A 336 12.40 -5.17 10.78
N ASN A 337 12.12 -4.55 11.92
CA ASN A 337 11.08 -3.53 11.98
C ASN A 337 11.58 -2.25 11.30
N PRO A 338 10.95 -1.78 10.21
CA PRO A 338 11.38 -0.56 9.53
C PRO A 338 11.23 0.70 10.39
N ALA A 339 10.30 0.70 11.35
CA ALA A 339 10.11 1.82 12.28
C ALA A 339 11.01 1.75 13.52
N ASN A 340 11.68 0.62 13.74
CA ASN A 340 12.65 0.44 14.82
C ASN A 340 13.70 -0.62 14.41
N PRO A 341 14.82 -0.21 13.80
CA PRO A 341 15.85 -1.12 13.30
C PRO A 341 16.45 -2.05 14.37
N LEU A 342 16.32 -1.70 15.65
CA LEU A 342 16.82 -2.51 16.77
C LEU A 342 15.91 -3.72 17.08
N GLN A 343 14.71 -3.78 16.51
CA GLN A 343 13.75 -4.86 16.68
C GLN A 343 13.79 -5.86 15.51
N LEU A 344 14.04 -7.13 15.82
CA LEU A 344 13.90 -8.25 14.90
C LEU A 344 12.60 -9.00 15.20
N ASN A 345 11.65 -9.02 14.28
CA ASN A 345 10.39 -9.76 14.43
C ASN A 345 10.54 -11.20 13.95
N ILE A 346 9.92 -12.15 14.67
CA ILE A 346 9.83 -13.56 14.25
C ILE A 346 8.37 -14.02 14.26
N SER A 347 7.94 -14.75 13.22
CA SER A 347 6.58 -15.27 13.07
C SER A 347 6.57 -16.81 13.00
N PRO A 348 6.67 -17.53 14.13
CA PRO A 348 6.93 -18.98 14.14
C PRO A 348 5.69 -19.84 13.77
N ILE A 349 4.51 -19.24 13.67
CA ILE A 349 3.27 -19.91 13.24
C ILE A 349 2.81 -19.45 11.85
N ARG A 350 3.71 -18.85 11.05
CA ARG A 350 3.44 -18.28 9.72
C ARG A 350 2.59 -19.17 8.81
N HIS A 351 2.79 -20.50 8.87
CA HIS A 351 2.14 -21.50 8.01
C HIS A 351 0.88 -22.17 8.64
N TRP A 352 0.43 -21.68 9.80
CA TRP A 352 -0.76 -22.20 10.47
C TRP A 352 -2.01 -21.50 9.91
N ARG A 353 -3.11 -22.24 9.69
CA ARG A 353 -4.45 -21.66 9.52
C ARG A 353 -5.04 -21.47 10.92
N ALA A 354 -6.14 -20.74 11.01
CA ALA A 354 -6.84 -20.53 12.27
C ALA A 354 -7.24 -21.86 12.94
N LEU A 355 -7.59 -22.89 12.16
CA LEU A 355 -7.88 -24.23 12.65
C LEU A 355 -6.71 -24.85 13.41
N GLU A 356 -5.47 -24.80 12.88
CA GLU A 356 -4.30 -25.30 13.60
C GLU A 356 -4.10 -24.56 14.94
N VAL A 357 -4.32 -23.25 14.95
CA VAL A 357 -4.19 -22.42 16.17
C VAL A 357 -5.21 -22.84 17.23
N PHE A 358 -6.49 -22.97 16.87
CA PHE A 358 -7.53 -23.40 17.82
C PHE A 358 -7.30 -24.82 18.34
N LEU A 359 -6.98 -25.77 17.45
CA LEU A 359 -6.69 -27.15 17.87
C LEU A 359 -5.47 -27.22 18.81
N TYR A 360 -4.45 -26.41 18.57
CA TYR A 360 -3.31 -26.29 19.47
C TYR A 360 -3.71 -25.76 20.85
N LEU A 361 -4.44 -24.65 20.90
CA LEU A 361 -4.88 -24.03 22.15
C LEU A 361 -5.75 -24.97 22.98
N TRP A 362 -6.72 -25.65 22.35
CA TRP A 362 -7.58 -26.61 23.03
C TRP A 362 -6.83 -27.88 23.46
N TRP A 363 -5.87 -28.36 22.66
CA TRP A 363 -5.02 -29.49 23.05
C TRP A 363 -4.18 -29.16 24.29
N GLN A 364 -3.66 -27.93 24.38
CA GLN A 364 -2.90 -27.44 25.52
C GLN A 364 -3.78 -26.94 26.68
N LYS A 365 -5.12 -26.94 26.51
CA LYS A 365 -6.09 -26.40 27.48
C LYS A 365 -5.83 -24.94 27.85
N ILE A 366 -5.43 -24.14 26.87
CA ILE A 366 -5.17 -22.71 27.04
C ILE A 366 -6.47 -21.95 26.79
N ALA A 367 -6.79 -21.00 27.66
CA ALA A 367 -7.94 -20.13 27.50
C ALA A 367 -7.79 -19.25 26.26
N ILE A 368 -8.91 -18.97 25.60
CA ILE A 368 -8.98 -18.00 24.51
C ILE A 368 -9.77 -16.79 24.97
N ASN A 369 -9.57 -15.66 24.29
CA ASN A 369 -10.35 -14.48 24.57
C ASN A 369 -11.86 -14.79 24.44
N PRO A 370 -12.68 -14.48 25.45
CA PRO A 370 -14.08 -14.91 25.50
C PRO A 370 -14.94 -14.30 24.38
N LEU A 371 -14.50 -13.20 23.77
CA LEU A 371 -15.23 -12.55 22.68
C LEU A 371 -15.30 -13.40 21.41
N TYR A 372 -14.40 -14.38 21.26
CA TYR A 372 -14.48 -15.35 20.16
C TYR A 372 -15.76 -16.19 20.22
N ASP A 373 -16.17 -16.64 21.41
CA ASP A 373 -17.43 -17.39 21.58
C ASP A 373 -18.66 -16.49 21.44
N LYS A 374 -18.48 -15.16 21.58
CA LYS A 374 -19.50 -14.15 21.34
C LYS A 374 -19.60 -13.71 19.86
N GLY A 375 -18.85 -14.33 18.95
CA GLY A 375 -18.99 -14.11 17.50
C GLY A 375 -18.00 -13.12 16.87
N LEU A 376 -17.06 -12.56 17.63
CA LEU A 376 -16.01 -11.71 17.07
C LEU A 376 -14.87 -12.56 16.50
N GLU A 377 -14.45 -12.29 15.26
CA GLU A 377 -13.31 -12.95 14.62
C GLU A 377 -12.01 -12.17 14.87
N ARG A 378 -12.11 -10.84 14.96
CA ARG A 378 -10.99 -9.94 15.21
C ARG A 378 -11.08 -9.33 16.60
N ILE A 379 -10.08 -9.68 17.41
CA ILE A 379 -9.87 -9.11 18.74
C ILE A 379 -8.90 -7.94 18.64
N GLY A 380 -9.26 -6.83 19.27
CA GLY A 380 -8.53 -5.56 19.25
C GLY A 380 -9.52 -4.42 19.46
N CYS A 381 -9.25 -3.27 18.84
CA CYS A 381 -10.03 -2.07 19.11
C CYS A 381 -11.49 -2.23 18.67
N TYR A 382 -12.46 -1.88 19.53
CA TYR A 382 -13.89 -2.07 19.23
C TYR A 382 -14.40 -1.23 18.04
N LEU A 383 -13.69 -0.17 17.67
CA LEU A 383 -13.98 0.69 16.51
C LEU A 383 -12.95 0.54 15.38
N CYS A 384 -12.22 -0.59 15.34
CA CYS A 384 -11.20 -0.82 14.32
C CYS A 384 -11.82 -0.79 12.91
N PRO A 385 -11.31 0.02 11.96
CA PRO A 385 -11.83 0.02 10.60
C PRO A 385 -11.62 -1.32 9.90
N ALA A 386 -10.74 -2.18 10.40
CA ALA A 386 -10.50 -3.51 9.85
C ALA A 386 -11.55 -4.57 10.29
N MET A 387 -12.45 -4.23 11.22
CA MET A 387 -13.59 -5.04 11.63
C MET A 387 -14.65 -5.07 10.51
N LEU A 388 -15.38 -6.18 10.38
CA LEU A 388 -16.52 -6.31 9.47
C LEU A 388 -17.76 -5.61 10.03
N GLU A 389 -18.68 -5.15 9.19
CA GLU A 389 -19.96 -4.60 9.67
C GLU A 389 -20.73 -5.66 10.46
N SER A 390 -20.66 -6.94 10.05
CA SER A 390 -21.30 -8.02 10.80
C SER A 390 -20.78 -8.15 12.23
N GLU A 391 -19.48 -7.89 12.45
CA GLU A 391 -18.88 -7.90 13.79
C GLU A 391 -19.27 -6.64 14.59
N TYR A 392 -19.44 -5.51 13.90
CA TYR A 392 -19.92 -4.28 14.51
C TYR A 392 -21.40 -4.36 14.92
N GLU A 393 -22.23 -5.14 14.22
CA GLU A 393 -23.59 -5.47 14.69
C GLU A 393 -23.58 -6.28 15.98
N GLU A 394 -22.65 -7.23 16.12
CA GLU A 394 -22.46 -7.95 17.39
C GLU A 394 -22.02 -6.97 18.50
N LEU A 395 -21.14 -6.01 18.20
CA LEU A 395 -20.77 -4.96 19.16
C LEU A 395 -21.98 -4.18 19.66
N ARG A 396 -22.93 -3.80 18.79
CA ARG A 396 -24.16 -3.09 19.21
C ARG A 396 -24.96 -3.87 20.24
N THR A 397 -24.85 -5.20 20.24
CA THR A 397 -25.51 -6.07 21.21
C THR A 397 -24.65 -6.28 22.46
N LEU A 398 -23.35 -6.51 22.29
CA LEU A 398 -22.42 -6.84 23.38
C LEU A 398 -22.04 -5.64 24.24
N GLN A 399 -21.84 -4.48 23.62
CA GLN A 399 -21.34 -3.24 24.23
C GLN A 399 -22.13 -2.04 23.66
N PRO A 400 -23.44 -1.93 23.95
CA PRO A 400 -24.33 -0.95 23.32
C PRO A 400 -23.92 0.50 23.56
N GLU A 401 -23.27 0.80 24.69
CA GLU A 401 -22.80 2.16 24.99
C GLU A 401 -21.59 2.57 24.14
N TYR A 402 -20.65 1.65 23.94
CA TYR A 402 -19.48 1.86 23.09
C TYR A 402 -19.90 2.08 21.63
N ALA A 403 -20.81 1.23 21.14
CA ALA A 403 -21.37 1.38 19.81
C ALA A 403 -22.14 2.70 19.66
N ARG A 404 -22.99 3.06 20.63
CA ARG A 404 -23.73 4.33 20.63
C ARG A 404 -22.80 5.54 20.59
N ARG A 405 -21.71 5.53 21.35
CA ARG A 405 -20.73 6.63 21.35
C ARG A 405 -20.09 6.79 19.97
N TRP A 406 -19.71 5.68 19.32
CA TRP A 406 -19.12 5.71 17.99
C TRP A 406 -20.14 6.10 16.91
N ASP A 407 -21.34 5.53 16.94
CA ASP A 407 -22.44 5.86 16.02
C ASP A 407 -22.80 7.37 16.11
N ASN A 408 -22.92 7.91 17.33
CA ASN A 408 -23.13 9.35 17.54
C ASN A 408 -22.00 10.22 16.97
N PHE A 409 -20.74 9.78 17.04
CA PHE A 409 -19.62 10.48 16.42
C PHE A 409 -19.74 10.45 14.88
N LEU A 410 -19.97 9.27 14.30
CA LEU A 410 -20.10 9.10 12.85
C LEU A 410 -21.25 9.92 12.28
N GLU A 411 -22.40 9.94 12.94
CA GLU A 411 -23.57 10.71 12.53
C GLU A 411 -23.30 12.22 12.57
N ARG A 412 -22.71 12.73 13.66
CA ARG A 412 -22.31 14.15 13.77
C ARG A 412 -21.29 14.52 12.69
N TRP A 413 -20.29 13.67 12.47
CA TRP A 413 -19.27 13.88 11.44
C TRP A 413 -19.88 13.89 10.03
N ALA A 414 -20.75 12.92 9.73
CA ALA A 414 -21.43 12.83 8.45
C ALA A 414 -22.30 14.05 8.18
N ALA A 415 -23.08 14.50 9.17
CA ALA A 415 -23.88 15.72 9.07
C ALA A 415 -23.02 16.96 8.81
N LYS A 416 -21.92 17.13 9.58
CA LYS A 416 -20.96 18.24 9.43
C LYS A 416 -20.30 18.27 8.04
N LYS A 417 -20.02 17.12 7.45
CA LYS A 417 -19.37 16.98 6.14
C LYS A 417 -20.35 16.81 4.97
N GLY A 418 -21.66 16.82 5.23
CA GLY A 418 -22.69 16.61 4.21
C GLY A 418 -22.72 15.20 3.60
N LEU A 419 -22.10 14.21 4.25
CA LEU A 419 -22.02 12.82 3.78
C LEU A 419 -23.37 12.11 3.87
N PRO A 420 -23.70 11.18 2.96
CA PRO A 420 -24.98 10.46 2.99
C PRO A 420 -25.12 9.61 4.26
N GLU A 421 -26.34 9.32 4.68
CA GLU A 421 -26.61 8.53 5.90
C GLU A 421 -25.98 7.12 5.84
N VAL A 422 -25.89 6.56 4.64
CA VAL A 422 -25.22 5.27 4.40
C VAL A 422 -23.73 5.27 4.77
N PHE A 423 -23.12 6.46 4.94
CA PHE A 423 -21.76 6.60 5.46
C PHE A 423 -21.58 5.87 6.80
N SER A 424 -22.50 6.10 7.73
CA SER A 424 -22.52 5.43 9.02
C SER A 424 -23.27 4.10 8.93
N THR A 425 -24.45 4.07 8.31
CA THR A 425 -25.37 2.93 8.45
C THR A 425 -24.95 1.67 7.68
N TRP A 426 -24.20 1.79 6.58
CA TRP A 426 -23.58 0.65 5.88
C TRP A 426 -22.10 0.50 6.23
N GLY A 427 -21.63 1.31 7.17
CA GLY A 427 -20.24 1.43 7.59
C GLY A 427 -19.26 1.74 6.45
N LEU A 428 -19.66 2.62 5.52
CA LEU A 428 -18.78 3.12 4.45
C LEU A 428 -17.65 4.00 4.99
N TRP A 429 -17.79 4.54 6.20
CA TRP A 429 -16.76 5.32 6.91
C TRP A 429 -15.39 4.63 7.00
N ARG A 430 -15.35 3.30 6.86
CA ARG A 430 -14.12 2.51 6.86
C ARG A 430 -13.27 2.71 5.61
N TRP A 431 -13.68 3.53 4.65
CA TRP A 431 -12.93 3.80 3.44
C TRP A 431 -13.03 5.28 3.08
N ARG A 432 -11.90 5.90 2.77
CA ARG A 432 -11.88 7.21 2.12
C ARG A 432 -12.28 7.04 0.65
N ALA A 433 -11.65 6.10 -0.06
CA ALA A 433 -12.01 5.69 -1.41
C ALA A 433 -12.67 4.31 -1.39
N LEU A 434 -13.90 4.20 -1.93
CA LEU A 434 -14.68 2.97 -1.86
C LEU A 434 -14.03 1.83 -2.68
N PRO A 435 -13.85 0.63 -2.09
CA PRO A 435 -13.33 -0.51 -2.83
C PRO A 435 -14.36 -1.02 -3.86
N PRO A 436 -13.92 -1.80 -4.88
CA PRO A 436 -14.78 -2.24 -6.00
C PRO A 436 -16.16 -2.76 -5.61
N LYS A 437 -16.23 -3.64 -4.60
CA LYS A 437 -17.49 -4.23 -4.14
C LYS A 437 -18.43 -3.23 -3.46
N MET A 438 -17.90 -2.24 -2.75
CA MET A 438 -18.71 -1.19 -2.14
C MET A 438 -19.17 -0.18 -3.18
N ARG A 439 -18.38 0.08 -4.23
CA ARG A 439 -18.80 0.88 -5.39
C ARG A 439 -19.95 0.20 -6.14
N GLU A 440 -19.87 -1.11 -6.34
CA GLU A 440 -20.95 -1.90 -6.95
C GLU A 440 -22.21 -1.86 -6.09
N LEU A 441 -22.09 -2.03 -4.77
CA LEU A 441 -23.20 -1.88 -3.84
C LEU A 441 -23.83 -0.49 -3.90
N CYS A 442 -23.02 0.57 -3.90
CA CYS A 442 -23.49 1.96 -4.00
C CYS A 442 -24.21 2.19 -5.33
N LYS A 443 -23.64 1.72 -6.45
CA LYS A 443 -24.26 1.81 -7.78
C LYS A 443 -25.62 1.08 -7.82
N LEU A 444 -25.69 -0.14 -7.28
CA LEU A 444 -26.93 -0.93 -7.22
C LEU A 444 -28.02 -0.28 -6.36
N LYS A 445 -27.63 0.52 -5.36
CA LYS A 445 -28.56 1.16 -4.43
C LYS A 445 -28.75 2.67 -4.68
N GLY A 446 -28.18 3.20 -5.77
CA GLY A 446 -28.32 4.61 -6.13
C GLY A 446 -27.60 5.58 -5.20
N VAL A 447 -26.52 5.15 -4.54
CA VAL A 447 -25.67 6.03 -3.72
C VAL A 447 -24.55 6.60 -4.61
N PRO A 448 -24.50 7.92 -4.82
CA PRO A 448 -23.49 8.53 -5.69
C PRO A 448 -22.12 8.61 -5.02
N TYR A 449 -21.07 8.49 -5.83
CA TYR A 449 -19.66 8.68 -5.44
C TYR A 449 -18.91 9.40 -6.59
N ASN A 450 -17.83 10.11 -6.25
CA ASN A 450 -17.01 10.90 -7.17
C ASN A 450 -16.09 10.01 -8.03
N GLU A 451 -15.41 10.61 -9.02
CA GLU A 451 -14.45 9.89 -9.88
C GLU A 451 -13.25 9.31 -9.10
N ASP A 452 -12.85 9.97 -8.02
CA ASP A 452 -11.81 9.49 -7.07
C ASP A 452 -12.33 8.41 -6.10
N TYR A 453 -13.56 7.93 -6.31
CA TYR A 453 -14.27 6.92 -5.53
C TYR A 453 -14.61 7.32 -4.09
N THR A 454 -14.50 8.61 -3.74
CA THR A 454 -15.02 9.14 -2.48
C THR A 454 -16.54 9.35 -2.56
N LEU A 455 -17.24 9.30 -1.43
CA LEU A 455 -18.69 9.57 -1.40
C LEU A 455 -18.99 11.04 -1.75
N VAL A 456 -20.03 11.28 -2.55
CA VAL A 456 -20.48 12.65 -2.85
C VAL A 456 -20.95 13.34 -1.57
N THR A 457 -20.45 14.54 -1.34
CA THR A 457 -20.82 15.38 -0.19
C THR A 457 -21.82 16.44 -0.61
N GLY A 458 -22.93 16.54 0.13
CA GLY A 458 -23.90 17.63 -0.02
C GLY A 458 -23.60 18.81 0.93
N PRO A 459 -24.52 19.78 1.04
CA PRO A 459 -24.44 20.80 2.08
C PRO A 459 -24.45 20.18 3.48
N ALA A 460 -23.77 20.84 4.41
CA ALA A 460 -23.78 20.44 5.81
C ALA A 460 -25.22 20.41 6.35
N ARG A 461 -25.56 19.37 7.09
CA ARG A 461 -26.88 19.18 7.69
C ARG A 461 -26.81 19.49 9.18
N ALA A 462 -27.92 19.95 9.75
CA ALA A 462 -28.03 20.08 11.20
C ALA A 462 -27.75 18.70 11.83
N PRO A 463 -26.85 18.60 12.82
CA PRO A 463 -26.63 17.34 13.51
C PRO A 463 -27.95 16.88 14.14
N PRO A 464 -28.23 15.57 14.14
CA PRO A 464 -29.41 15.05 14.83
C PRO A 464 -29.42 15.52 16.29
N GLN A 465 -30.59 15.89 16.82
CA GLN A 465 -30.71 16.31 18.22
C GLN A 465 -30.13 15.23 19.11
N ALA A 466 -29.13 15.59 19.93
CA ALA A 466 -28.53 14.67 20.88
C ALA A 466 -29.63 14.12 21.80
N LYS A 467 -29.87 12.81 21.76
CA LYS A 467 -30.60 12.15 22.83
C LYS A 467 -29.81 12.42 24.11
N VAL A 468 -30.45 13.07 25.08
CA VAL A 468 -29.86 13.56 26.33
C VAL A 468 -28.89 12.54 26.91
N VAL A 469 -27.62 12.94 27.00
CA VAL A 469 -26.54 12.22 27.65
C VAL A 469 -26.69 12.46 29.14
N SER A 470 -27.13 11.47 29.91
CA SER A 470 -26.74 11.38 31.32
C SER A 470 -25.25 11.09 31.33
N GLN A 471 -24.45 12.06 31.79
CA GLN A 471 -23.02 11.88 32.02
C GLN A 471 -22.80 10.86 33.15
N GLU A 472 -22.76 9.58 32.80
CA GLU A 472 -22.05 8.56 33.59
C GLU A 472 -21.33 7.65 32.59
N ALA A 473 -20.14 8.08 32.18
CA ALA A 473 -19.14 7.13 31.72
C ALA A 473 -18.71 6.32 32.96
N PRO A 474 -18.58 4.98 32.89
CA PRO A 474 -17.98 4.25 33.99
C PRO A 474 -16.53 4.73 34.16
N GLU A 475 -16.27 5.35 35.30
CA GLU A 475 -14.94 5.75 35.74
C GLU A 475 -13.97 4.58 35.56
N SER A 476 -12.87 4.83 34.84
CA SER A 476 -11.67 4.03 35.01
C SER A 476 -11.33 4.07 36.49
N LYS A 477 -11.48 2.94 37.19
CA LYS A 477 -11.04 2.79 38.58
C LYS A 477 -9.55 3.10 38.68
N ASN A 478 -9.23 4.35 38.98
CA ASN A 478 -8.01 4.70 39.66
C ASN A 478 -8.07 4.01 41.02
N ILE A 479 -7.26 2.97 41.17
CA ILE A 479 -6.99 2.38 42.48
C ILE A 479 -6.34 3.49 43.32
N PRO A 480 -6.85 3.79 44.52
CA PRO A 480 -6.41 4.95 45.29
C PRO A 480 -5.02 4.69 45.86
N LEU A 481 -4.03 5.48 45.41
CA LEU A 481 -2.81 5.72 46.17
C LEU A 481 -3.22 6.47 47.44
N THR A 482 -3.16 5.78 48.57
CA THR A 482 -3.45 6.33 49.90
C THR A 482 -2.53 7.51 50.23
N LYS A 483 -3.09 8.40 51.03
CA LYS A 483 -2.64 9.75 51.39
C LYS A 483 -1.32 9.84 52.19
N GLU A 484 -0.50 8.79 52.21
CA GLU A 484 0.70 8.67 53.08
C GLU A 484 2.04 8.77 52.35
N ILE A 485 2.07 9.02 51.04
CA ILE A 485 3.34 9.21 50.30
C ILE A 485 3.54 10.68 49.84
N ASN A 486 2.48 11.50 49.84
CA ASN A 486 2.54 12.90 49.41
C ASN A 486 3.12 13.88 50.44
N GLU A 487 3.50 13.42 51.64
CA GLU A 487 4.21 14.24 52.63
C GLU A 487 5.75 14.08 52.55
N GLY A 488 6.26 13.05 51.87
CA GLY A 488 7.72 12.82 51.74
C GLY A 488 8.40 13.54 50.58
N ILE A 489 7.65 14.11 49.64
CA ILE A 489 8.21 14.68 48.39
C ILE A 489 8.21 16.23 48.39
N LYS A 490 7.54 16.86 49.36
CA LYS A 490 7.50 18.34 49.50
C LYS A 490 8.75 18.95 50.13
N GLU A 491 9.70 18.16 50.62
CA GLU A 491 10.93 18.66 51.25
C GLU A 491 12.15 18.76 50.32
N VAL A 492 12.08 18.28 49.07
CA VAL A 492 13.28 18.17 48.21
C VAL A 492 13.32 19.18 47.04
N MET A 493 12.29 20.02 46.85
CA MET A 493 12.24 20.96 45.71
C MET A 493 11.91 22.41 46.08
N LYS A 494 12.50 22.91 47.17
CA LYS A 494 12.73 24.35 47.32
C LYS A 494 14.14 24.66 46.86
N GLU A 495 14.29 25.20 45.65
CA GLU A 495 15.15 26.37 45.40
C GLU A 495 15.07 26.85 43.94
N LYS A 496 14.86 28.17 43.83
CA LYS A 496 15.08 29.10 42.70
C LYS A 496 13.93 29.36 41.72
N GLU A 497 13.36 30.55 41.92
CA GLU A 497 12.39 31.30 41.13
C GLU A 497 12.88 31.73 39.72
N PRO A 498 11.94 32.10 38.81
CA PRO A 498 12.21 32.43 37.42
C PRO A 498 12.44 33.94 37.19
N ARG A 499 13.10 34.28 36.08
CA ARG A 499 13.17 35.65 35.55
C ARG A 499 12.30 35.80 34.31
N GLU A 500 11.52 36.88 34.30
CA GLU A 500 10.61 37.31 33.23
C GLU A 500 11.34 37.84 31.98
N GLY A 501 10.67 37.75 30.82
CA GLY A 501 11.11 38.37 29.56
C GLY A 501 10.15 38.17 28.38
N THR A 502 9.12 39.03 28.30
CA THR A 502 8.51 39.66 27.11
C THR A 502 8.12 38.85 25.85
N GLY A 503 6.81 38.66 25.70
CA GLY A 503 5.95 38.95 24.52
C GLY A 503 6.44 38.80 23.08
N MET A 504 5.85 37.84 22.34
CA MET A 504 5.30 38.00 20.99
C MET A 504 4.42 36.77 20.66
N GLU A 505 3.20 36.99 20.15
CA GLU A 505 2.34 35.92 19.61
C GLU A 505 3.00 35.30 18.36
N PRO A 506 2.74 33.99 18.10
CA PRO A 506 2.46 33.62 16.72
C PRO A 506 1.23 32.74 16.53
N SER A 507 0.58 33.10 15.43
CA SER A 507 -0.31 32.38 14.53
C SER A 507 -0.27 30.84 14.54
N ILE A 508 -1.45 30.31 14.24
CA ILE A 508 -1.86 28.92 14.02
C ILE A 508 -0.85 28.13 13.16
N ASP A 509 -0.09 27.24 13.81
CA ASP A 509 0.76 26.25 13.14
C ASP A 509 0.15 24.85 13.15
N THR A 510 0.23 24.22 11.97
CA THR A 510 -0.14 22.83 11.71
C THR A 510 1.05 21.94 12.11
N PRO A 511 0.86 20.77 12.76
CA PRO A 511 2.01 20.04 13.31
C PRO A 511 2.88 19.45 12.18
N ALA A 512 4.05 20.05 11.99
CA ALA A 512 5.16 19.53 11.21
C ALA A 512 5.76 18.29 11.88
N ILE A 513 6.22 17.32 11.08
CA ILE A 513 7.17 16.31 11.56
C ILE A 513 8.51 17.05 11.73
N GLU A 514 8.94 17.26 12.97
CA GLU A 514 10.27 17.79 13.29
C GLU A 514 11.38 16.86 12.76
N GLY A 515 12.39 17.47 12.11
CA GLY A 515 13.71 16.89 11.83
C GLY A 515 13.99 16.50 10.37
N PHE A 516 14.25 17.46 9.47
CA PHE A 516 15.08 17.20 8.28
C PHE A 516 16.54 17.27 8.74
N SER A 517 17.24 16.13 8.72
CA SER A 517 18.64 16.03 9.13
C SER A 517 19.44 15.43 7.98
N VAL A 518 20.27 16.26 7.35
CA VAL A 518 21.17 15.84 6.26
C VAL A 518 22.10 14.73 6.75
N ALA A 519 22.55 14.80 8.01
CA ALA A 519 23.37 13.76 8.62
C ALA A 519 22.65 12.40 8.73
N ASP A 520 21.33 12.39 8.90
CA ASP A 520 20.56 11.14 8.90
C ASP A 520 20.35 10.62 7.48
N ILE A 521 20.09 11.50 6.50
CA ILE A 521 20.00 11.13 5.08
C ILE A 521 21.30 10.48 4.60
N ARG A 522 22.45 11.08 4.94
CA ARG A 522 23.77 10.56 4.54
C ARG A 522 24.04 9.13 4.99
N LYS A 523 23.45 8.68 6.11
CA LYS A 523 23.60 7.29 6.59
C LYS A 523 23.01 6.27 5.63
N ASP A 524 22.04 6.67 4.81
CA ASP A 524 21.45 5.82 3.79
C ASP A 524 22.36 5.66 2.56
N PHE A 525 23.47 6.41 2.46
CA PHE A 525 24.41 6.36 1.34
C PHE A 525 25.82 5.96 1.81
N PRO A 526 26.08 4.68 2.08
CA PRO A 526 27.38 4.23 2.59
C PRO A 526 28.57 4.62 1.70
N ILE A 527 28.34 4.74 0.39
CA ILE A 527 29.36 5.14 -0.59
C ILE A 527 29.90 6.56 -0.36
N LEU A 528 29.16 7.43 0.33
CA LEU A 528 29.64 8.79 0.60
C LEU A 528 30.89 8.78 1.48
N GLY A 529 30.94 7.95 2.53
CA GLY A 529 32.06 7.97 3.48
C GLY A 529 32.47 9.41 3.85
N ASP A 530 33.75 9.73 3.59
CA ASP A 530 34.33 11.07 3.73
C ASP A 530 34.43 11.86 2.39
N LEU A 531 33.93 11.30 1.28
CA LEU A 531 34.00 11.90 -0.06
C LEU A 531 33.09 13.13 -0.17
N ILE A 532 33.58 14.16 -0.85
CA ILE A 532 32.79 15.35 -1.21
C ILE A 532 32.31 15.20 -2.66
N TYR A 533 31.10 14.66 -2.83
CA TYR A 533 30.56 14.36 -4.16
C TYR A 533 29.60 15.46 -4.67
N PHE A 534 30.06 16.19 -5.69
CA PHE A 534 29.33 17.27 -6.37
C PHE A 534 29.07 17.00 -7.86
N ASP A 535 28.95 15.74 -8.25
CA ASP A 535 28.63 15.33 -9.63
C ASP A 535 27.25 14.66 -9.78
N ASN A 536 26.32 15.04 -8.89
CA ASN A 536 24.96 14.51 -8.82
C ASN A 536 24.13 14.77 -10.10
N GLY A 537 24.40 15.88 -10.80
CA GLY A 537 23.75 16.23 -12.05
C GLY A 537 24.14 15.32 -13.23
N ALA A 538 25.18 14.49 -13.08
CA ALA A 538 25.48 13.40 -13.99
C ALA A 538 24.86 12.08 -13.51
N THR A 539 25.14 11.69 -12.27
CA THR A 539 24.49 10.57 -11.60
C THR A 539 24.53 10.78 -10.09
N SER A 540 23.41 10.54 -9.41
CA SER A 540 23.38 10.50 -7.95
C SER A 540 23.74 9.09 -7.46
N PHE A 541 24.03 8.96 -6.17
CA PHE A 541 24.06 7.66 -5.52
C PHE A 541 22.65 7.14 -5.23
N SER A 542 22.52 5.84 -5.02
CA SER A 542 21.28 5.21 -4.57
C SER A 542 21.35 4.93 -3.07
N PRO A 543 20.29 5.24 -2.30
CA PRO A 543 20.26 4.91 -0.88
C PRO A 543 20.04 3.41 -0.68
N GLU A 544 20.44 2.90 0.48
CA GLU A 544 20.37 1.47 0.82
C GLU A 544 18.99 0.84 0.55
N PRO A 545 17.84 1.48 0.88
CA PRO A 545 16.52 0.91 0.58
C PRO A 545 16.27 0.64 -0.92
N VAL A 546 16.88 1.43 -1.81
CA VAL A 546 16.77 1.21 -3.27
C VAL A 546 17.60 0.01 -3.69
N ILE A 547 18.81 -0.11 -3.16
CA ILE A 547 19.72 -1.24 -3.41
C ILE A 547 19.09 -2.54 -2.88
N GLU A 548 18.61 -2.52 -1.64
CA GLU A 548 17.94 -3.65 -0.99
C GLU A 548 16.74 -4.13 -1.81
N ALA A 549 15.94 -3.24 -2.39
CA ALA A 549 14.80 -3.62 -3.21
C ALA A 549 15.21 -4.38 -4.49
N MET A 550 16.31 -3.98 -5.13
CA MET A 550 16.87 -4.69 -6.29
C MET A 550 17.44 -6.05 -5.89
N VAL A 551 18.16 -6.12 -4.77
CA VAL A 551 18.71 -7.36 -4.22
C VAL A 551 17.58 -8.31 -3.80
N GLU A 552 16.50 -7.81 -3.19
CA GLU A 552 15.32 -8.58 -2.81
C GLU A 552 14.66 -9.19 -4.04
N PHE A 553 14.52 -8.44 -5.14
CA PHE A 553 14.04 -8.99 -6.41
C PHE A 553 14.91 -10.17 -6.86
N GLU A 554 16.22 -9.97 -6.98
CA GLU A 554 17.15 -10.99 -7.48
C GLU A 554 17.18 -12.24 -6.59
N HIS A 555 17.19 -12.08 -5.27
CA HIS A 555 17.27 -13.20 -4.34
C HIS A 555 15.93 -13.91 -4.13
N ASN A 556 14.81 -13.19 -4.11
CA ASN A 556 13.56 -13.73 -3.59
C ASN A 556 12.53 -14.02 -4.69
N TYR A 557 12.38 -13.18 -5.72
CA TYR A 557 11.29 -13.29 -6.71
C TYR A 557 11.68 -13.04 -8.16
N ARG A 558 12.95 -13.17 -8.52
CA ARG A 558 13.42 -13.02 -9.90
C ARG A 558 12.60 -13.88 -10.86
N ALA A 559 11.84 -13.20 -11.71
CA ALA A 559 11.04 -13.78 -12.77
C ALA A 559 10.64 -12.69 -13.76
N ASN A 560 10.29 -13.11 -14.97
CA ASN A 560 9.80 -12.18 -15.98
C ASN A 560 8.41 -11.65 -15.60
N VAL A 561 8.06 -10.44 -16.05
CA VAL A 561 6.76 -9.81 -15.82
C VAL A 561 5.77 -10.13 -16.96
N GLY A 562 4.47 -10.12 -16.67
CA GLY A 562 3.41 -10.35 -17.65
C GLY A 562 2.89 -11.79 -17.67
N ARG A 563 2.98 -12.46 -18.84
CA ARG A 563 2.21 -13.65 -19.24
C ARG A 563 2.46 -14.95 -18.46
N GLY A 564 3.26 -14.91 -17.40
CA GLY A 564 3.59 -16.09 -16.62
C GLY A 564 2.51 -16.41 -15.59
N VAL A 565 2.21 -17.70 -15.40
CA VAL A 565 1.17 -18.16 -14.46
C VAL A 565 1.72 -18.62 -13.10
N HIS A 566 3.05 -18.67 -12.95
CA HIS A 566 3.68 -19.09 -11.69
C HIS A 566 3.78 -17.94 -10.69
N ARG A 567 4.15 -18.27 -9.46
CA ARG A 567 4.28 -17.31 -8.35
C ARG A 567 5.18 -16.13 -8.57
N LEU A 568 6.43 -16.43 -8.95
CA LEU A 568 7.48 -15.43 -8.96
C LEU A 568 7.15 -14.36 -10.01
N THR A 569 6.62 -14.78 -11.16
CA THR A 569 6.15 -13.87 -12.22
C THR A 569 4.93 -13.05 -11.77
N GLN A 570 3.97 -13.61 -11.02
CA GLN A 570 2.85 -12.81 -10.46
C GLN A 570 3.35 -11.72 -9.52
N ILE A 571 4.31 -12.04 -8.64
CA ILE A 571 4.85 -11.08 -7.67
C ILE A 571 5.75 -10.05 -8.34
N ALA A 572 6.64 -10.47 -9.24
CA ALA A 572 7.44 -9.56 -10.05
C ALA A 572 6.52 -8.61 -10.83
N SER A 573 5.46 -9.13 -11.48
CA SER A 573 4.49 -8.30 -12.23
C SER A 573 3.79 -7.30 -11.33
N GLN A 574 3.33 -7.72 -10.15
CA GLN A 574 2.66 -6.82 -9.21
C GLN A 574 3.61 -5.73 -8.69
N ARG A 575 4.84 -6.10 -8.30
CA ARG A 575 5.84 -5.15 -7.78
C ARG A 575 6.27 -4.14 -8.85
N TYR A 576 6.46 -4.61 -10.07
CA TYR A 576 6.79 -3.78 -11.23
C TYR A 576 5.64 -2.85 -11.61
N TRP A 577 4.40 -3.34 -11.58
CA TRP A 577 3.21 -2.51 -11.79
C TRP A 577 3.03 -1.43 -10.71
N HIS A 578 3.17 -1.78 -9.44
CA HIS A 578 3.13 -0.79 -8.35
C HIS A 578 4.25 0.26 -8.47
N ALA A 579 5.41 -0.10 -9.05
CA ALA A 579 6.47 0.87 -9.29
C ALA A 579 6.03 1.94 -10.31
N HIS A 580 5.32 1.55 -11.37
CA HIS A 580 4.72 2.50 -12.31
C HIS A 580 3.74 3.45 -11.62
N GLU A 581 2.85 2.90 -10.78
CA GLU A 581 1.87 3.71 -10.05
C GLU A 581 2.54 4.72 -9.12
N LYS A 582 3.57 4.30 -8.38
CA LYS A 582 4.33 5.18 -7.48
C LYS A 582 5.05 6.29 -8.23
N VAL A 583 5.71 5.94 -9.33
CA VAL A 583 6.45 6.92 -10.14
C VAL A 583 5.47 7.90 -10.79
N ALA A 584 4.32 7.44 -11.29
CA ALA A 584 3.28 8.30 -11.82
C ALA A 584 2.70 9.23 -10.73
N GLU A 585 2.45 8.71 -9.52
CA GLU A 585 1.99 9.52 -8.38
C GLU A 585 3.00 10.59 -7.98
N PHE A 586 4.28 10.23 -7.93
CA PHE A 586 5.38 11.11 -7.53
C PHE A 586 5.48 12.39 -8.38
N ILE A 587 5.15 12.30 -9.67
CA ILE A 587 5.15 13.44 -10.60
C ILE A 587 3.76 14.05 -10.81
N GLY A 588 2.74 13.68 -10.02
CA GLY A 588 1.36 14.16 -10.20
C GLY A 588 0.65 13.62 -11.46
N GLY A 589 1.14 12.54 -12.06
CA GLY A 589 0.74 12.03 -13.37
C GLY A 589 -0.23 10.84 -13.38
N LYS A 590 -1.04 10.61 -12.35
CA LYS A 590 -1.92 9.41 -12.26
C LYS A 590 -2.89 9.23 -13.44
N ASN A 591 -3.23 10.32 -14.12
CA ASN A 591 -4.20 10.30 -15.23
C ASN A 591 -3.56 10.00 -16.60
N GLY A 592 -2.24 9.86 -16.68
CA GLY A 592 -1.53 9.55 -17.92
C GLY A 592 -0.94 8.14 -17.94
N THR A 593 -0.25 7.82 -19.04
CA THR A 593 0.50 6.56 -19.19
C THR A 593 1.95 6.78 -18.77
N CYS A 594 2.36 6.15 -17.68
CA CYS A 594 3.76 6.10 -17.24
C CYS A 594 4.44 4.88 -17.85
N VAL A 595 5.51 5.09 -18.63
CA VAL A 595 6.29 4.04 -19.31
C VAL A 595 7.70 4.05 -18.75
N PHE A 596 8.23 2.89 -18.38
CA PHE A 596 9.64 2.75 -18.04
C PHE A 596 10.50 2.54 -19.28
N THR A 597 11.58 3.31 -19.34
CA THR A 597 12.60 3.29 -20.39
C THR A 597 13.97 3.06 -19.76
N LYS A 598 15.02 3.00 -20.58
CA LYS A 598 16.40 2.91 -20.13
C LYS A 598 16.89 4.21 -19.48
N ASN A 599 16.39 5.37 -19.95
CA ASN A 599 16.76 6.71 -19.52
C ASN A 599 15.90 7.76 -20.25
N THR A 600 16.03 9.04 -19.86
CA THR A 600 15.40 10.20 -20.53
C THR A 600 15.66 10.22 -22.04
N THR A 601 16.84 9.77 -22.48
CA THR A 601 17.21 9.80 -23.91
C THR A 601 16.33 8.85 -24.70
N GLU A 602 16.09 7.64 -24.19
CA GLU A 602 15.18 6.68 -24.83
C GLU A 602 13.73 7.19 -24.79
N SER A 603 13.29 7.79 -23.69
CA SER A 603 11.97 8.43 -23.58
C SER A 603 11.74 9.48 -24.67
N ILE A 604 12.70 10.39 -24.87
CA ILE A 604 12.60 11.44 -25.89
C ILE A 604 12.65 10.85 -27.30
N ASN A 605 13.52 9.86 -27.54
CA ASN A 605 13.57 9.17 -28.83
C ASN A 605 12.26 8.43 -29.12
N MET A 606 11.61 7.84 -28.11
CA MET A 606 10.32 7.19 -28.28
C MET A 606 9.26 8.18 -28.80
N VAL A 607 9.23 9.41 -28.27
CA VAL A 607 8.35 10.47 -28.78
C VAL A 607 8.76 10.90 -30.20
N ALA A 608 10.04 11.17 -30.42
CA ALA A 608 10.54 11.62 -31.73
C ALA A 608 10.25 10.60 -32.85
N GLN A 609 10.36 9.31 -32.55
CA GLN A 609 10.16 8.25 -33.53
C GLN A 609 8.70 7.82 -33.64
N GLY A 610 7.93 7.90 -32.55
CA GLY A 610 6.54 7.44 -32.46
C GLY A 610 5.51 8.48 -32.87
N LEU A 611 5.82 9.78 -32.82
CA LEU A 611 4.93 10.82 -33.31
C LEU A 611 4.84 10.75 -34.85
N SER A 612 3.63 10.93 -35.39
CA SER A 612 3.42 10.99 -36.84
C SER A 612 3.89 12.33 -37.38
N TRP A 613 4.88 12.29 -38.28
CA TRP A 613 5.47 13.46 -38.93
C TRP A 613 5.15 13.51 -40.42
N THR A 614 4.97 14.72 -40.94
CA THR A 614 4.84 15.02 -42.37
C THR A 614 6.01 15.91 -42.80
N PRO A 615 6.55 15.74 -44.03
CA PRO A 615 7.54 16.68 -44.56
C PRO A 615 7.02 18.13 -44.51
N GLY A 616 7.82 19.03 -43.95
CA GLY A 616 7.45 20.42 -43.69
C GLY A 616 7.08 20.71 -42.23
N ASP A 617 6.81 19.68 -41.41
CA ASP A 617 6.59 19.85 -39.97
C ASP A 617 7.83 20.43 -39.28
N ARG A 618 7.62 21.09 -38.14
CA ARG A 618 8.69 21.73 -37.36
C ARG A 618 8.66 21.33 -35.90
N VAL A 619 9.85 21.24 -35.31
CA VAL A 619 10.06 21.13 -33.86
C VAL A 619 10.74 22.39 -33.37
N VAL A 620 10.19 23.03 -32.34
CA VAL A 620 10.83 24.17 -31.67
C VAL A 620 11.49 23.67 -30.39
N THR A 621 12.74 24.06 -30.17
CA THR A 621 13.52 23.72 -28.98
C THR A 621 14.38 24.90 -28.53
N THR A 622 15.29 24.73 -27.56
CA THR A 622 16.04 25.83 -26.95
C THR A 622 17.55 25.60 -26.95
N LEU A 623 18.34 26.67 -26.74
CA LEU A 623 19.77 26.53 -26.50
C LEU A 623 20.12 25.84 -25.17
N LEU A 624 19.17 25.71 -24.23
CA LEU A 624 19.41 25.04 -22.93
C LEU A 624 19.45 23.52 -23.03
N GLU A 625 19.05 22.96 -24.16
CA GLU A 625 18.83 21.52 -24.26
C GLU A 625 20.12 20.71 -24.12
N HIS A 626 20.01 19.67 -23.29
CA HIS A 626 20.91 18.54 -23.33
C HIS A 626 20.84 17.86 -24.71
N HIS A 627 21.94 17.27 -25.18
CA HIS A 627 21.99 16.58 -26.48
C HIS A 627 20.86 15.56 -26.69
N SER A 628 20.42 14.90 -25.62
CA SER A 628 19.27 13.99 -25.63
C SER A 628 17.94 14.63 -26.04
N ASN A 629 17.75 15.92 -25.78
CA ASN A 629 16.58 16.70 -26.19
C ASN A 629 16.86 17.62 -27.40
N LEU A 630 17.92 17.33 -28.17
CA LEU A 630 18.27 18.08 -29.38
C LEU A 630 18.49 17.15 -30.58
N LEU A 631 19.35 16.15 -30.43
CA LEU A 631 19.76 15.28 -31.53
C LEU A 631 18.59 14.48 -32.14
N PRO A 632 17.61 13.95 -31.37
CA PRO A 632 16.48 13.24 -31.95
C PRO A 632 15.69 14.10 -32.95
N TRP A 633 15.49 15.38 -32.62
CA TRP A 633 14.78 16.34 -33.47
C TRP A 633 15.56 16.64 -34.74
N ARG A 634 16.87 16.91 -34.62
CA ARG A 634 17.74 17.14 -35.80
C ARG A 634 17.79 15.94 -36.74
N ALA A 635 17.73 14.72 -36.20
CA ALA A 635 17.71 13.50 -37.01
C ALA A 635 16.44 13.38 -37.88
N LEU A 636 15.31 13.99 -37.47
CA LEU A 636 14.07 14.00 -38.24
C LEU A 636 14.17 14.85 -39.53
N LYS A 637 15.24 15.62 -39.72
CA LYS A 637 15.53 16.28 -41.00
C LYS A 637 15.57 15.31 -42.17
N ALA A 638 16.01 14.07 -41.95
CA ALA A 638 15.96 13.01 -42.96
C ALA A 638 14.53 12.65 -43.40
N ARG A 639 13.51 13.01 -42.62
CA ARG A 639 12.07 12.86 -42.91
C ARG A 639 11.42 14.18 -43.35
N GLY A 640 12.20 15.24 -43.57
CA GLY A 640 11.71 16.56 -43.95
C GLY A 640 11.15 17.39 -42.80
N VAL A 641 11.48 17.06 -41.54
CA VAL A 641 11.10 17.87 -40.37
C VAL A 641 12.22 18.85 -40.04
N GLU A 642 11.91 20.13 -39.87
CA GLU A 642 12.90 21.15 -39.49
C GLU A 642 12.95 21.35 -37.97
N THR A 643 14.09 21.78 -37.45
CA THR A 643 14.28 22.07 -36.02
C THR A 643 14.69 23.52 -35.83
N ASP A 644 13.88 24.27 -35.10
CA ASP A 644 14.12 25.65 -34.71
C ASP A 644 14.64 25.74 -33.28
N ILE A 645 15.56 26.66 -33.02
CA ILE A 645 16.21 26.81 -31.71
C ILE A 645 16.01 28.23 -31.20
N VAL A 646 15.38 28.36 -30.05
CA VAL A 646 15.18 29.61 -29.33
C VAL A 646 16.41 29.92 -28.47
N GLY A 647 16.86 31.17 -28.55
CA GLY A 647 17.99 31.67 -27.78
C GLY A 647 17.67 31.95 -26.31
N LEU A 648 18.62 32.58 -25.62
CA LEU A 648 18.50 32.97 -24.21
C LEU A 648 18.69 34.47 -24.04
N GLY A 649 18.01 35.03 -23.03
CA GLY A 649 18.25 36.37 -22.55
C GLY A 649 19.61 36.50 -21.85
N ALA A 650 20.04 37.74 -21.61
CA ALA A 650 21.31 38.04 -20.95
C ALA A 650 21.39 37.51 -19.49
N ASP A 651 20.25 37.26 -18.85
CA ASP A 651 20.13 36.67 -17.51
C ASP A 651 19.94 35.14 -17.54
N TYR A 652 20.18 34.51 -18.70
CA TYR A 652 19.97 33.10 -18.99
C TYR A 652 18.50 32.64 -19.00
N SER A 653 17.53 33.56 -18.89
CA SER A 653 16.12 33.23 -19.04
C SER A 653 15.77 32.84 -20.48
N LEU A 654 14.75 32.00 -20.64
CA LEU A 654 14.20 31.66 -21.96
C LEU A 654 13.38 32.84 -22.49
N ASP A 655 13.62 33.23 -23.74
CA ASP A 655 12.85 34.27 -24.43
C ASP A 655 11.49 33.71 -24.87
N LEU A 656 10.46 33.94 -24.06
CA LEU A 656 9.09 33.48 -24.33
C LEU A 656 8.44 34.18 -25.52
N ASP A 657 8.77 35.45 -25.75
CA ASP A 657 8.24 36.20 -26.91
C ASP A 657 8.82 35.63 -28.21
N ALA A 658 10.11 35.28 -28.22
CA ALA A 658 10.73 34.60 -29.35
C ALA A 658 10.18 33.18 -29.54
N LEU A 659 9.93 32.46 -28.45
CA LEU A 659 9.29 31.14 -28.48
C LEU A 659 7.88 31.19 -29.08
N GLU A 660 7.07 32.16 -28.70
CA GLU A 660 5.72 32.31 -29.25
C GLU A 660 5.78 32.71 -30.74
N LYS A 661 6.63 33.67 -31.10
CA LYS A 661 6.76 34.14 -32.50
C LYS A 661 7.27 33.09 -33.47
N ILE A 662 8.09 32.14 -33.01
CA ILE A 662 8.66 31.09 -33.88
C ILE A 662 7.68 29.92 -34.09
N ILE A 663 6.62 29.83 -33.29
CA ILE A 663 5.55 28.85 -33.50
C ILE A 663 4.75 29.24 -34.74
N THR A 664 4.62 28.30 -35.66
CA THR A 664 3.88 28.46 -36.92
C THR A 664 2.83 27.35 -37.05
N PRO A 665 1.90 27.42 -38.02
CA PRO A 665 1.00 26.29 -38.30
C PRO A 665 1.71 24.98 -38.67
N ALA A 666 2.98 25.03 -39.08
CA ALA A 666 3.80 23.85 -39.33
C ALA A 666 4.46 23.29 -38.07
N THR A 667 4.45 24.02 -36.95
CA THR A 667 5.03 23.57 -35.70
C THR A 667 4.15 22.50 -35.07
N ARG A 668 4.73 21.32 -34.85
CA ARG A 668 4.01 20.17 -34.32
C ARG A 668 4.34 19.88 -32.86
N LEU A 669 5.55 20.21 -32.43
CA LEU A 669 6.05 19.95 -31.09
C LEU A 669 6.95 21.09 -30.63
N VAL A 670 6.80 21.49 -29.37
CA VAL A 670 7.78 22.26 -28.61
C VAL A 670 8.44 21.30 -27.62
N ALA A 671 9.78 21.25 -27.61
CA ALA A 671 10.57 20.38 -26.72
C ALA A 671 11.54 21.22 -25.89
N VAL A 672 11.33 21.27 -24.57
CA VAL A 672 12.09 22.13 -23.65
C VAL A 672 12.55 21.38 -22.41
N THR A 673 13.72 21.73 -21.88
CA THR A 673 14.12 21.31 -20.54
C THR A 673 13.35 22.10 -19.48
N GLN A 674 12.94 21.45 -18.39
CA GLN A 674 12.39 22.12 -17.20
C GLN A 674 13.49 22.76 -16.36
N ALA A 675 14.68 22.15 -16.33
CA ALA A 675 15.83 22.67 -15.60
C ALA A 675 17.15 22.33 -16.32
N SER A 676 17.99 23.35 -16.54
CA SER A 676 19.26 23.21 -17.25
C SER A 676 20.27 22.39 -16.42
N ASN A 677 20.91 21.40 -17.05
CA ASN A 677 21.99 20.62 -16.46
C ASN A 677 23.35 21.35 -16.43
N VAL A 678 23.41 22.57 -16.98
CA VAL A 678 24.63 23.40 -17.03
C VAL A 678 24.46 24.64 -16.16
N LEU A 679 23.42 25.44 -16.42
CA LEU A 679 23.23 26.72 -15.77
C LEU A 679 22.33 26.63 -14.52
N GLY A 680 21.69 25.48 -14.29
CA GLY A 680 20.68 25.31 -13.24
C GLY A 680 19.38 26.07 -13.48
N VAL A 681 19.26 26.84 -14.57
CA VAL A 681 18.06 27.65 -14.92
C VAL A 681 16.80 26.79 -14.92
N ILE A 682 15.75 27.26 -14.25
CA ILE A 682 14.40 26.68 -14.33
C ILE A 682 13.59 27.41 -15.39
N THR A 683 13.00 26.66 -16.33
CA THR A 683 12.18 27.25 -17.39
C THR A 683 10.70 27.37 -16.96
N PRO A 684 9.99 28.40 -17.42
CA PRO A 684 8.57 28.62 -17.09
C PRO A 684 7.66 27.67 -17.89
N VAL A 685 7.72 26.38 -17.59
CA VAL A 685 7.06 25.31 -18.38
C VAL A 685 5.53 25.42 -18.40
N LYS A 686 4.92 26.08 -17.41
CA LYS A 686 3.45 26.30 -17.38
C LYS A 686 3.03 27.34 -18.40
N GLU A 687 3.80 28.42 -18.48
CA GLU A 687 3.62 29.49 -19.45
C GLU A 687 3.87 28.95 -20.86
N ILE A 688 4.91 28.13 -21.04
CA ILE A 688 5.19 27.45 -22.31
C ILE A 688 4.04 26.50 -22.70
N ALA A 689 3.51 25.72 -21.76
CA ALA A 689 2.36 24.85 -22.01
C ALA A 689 1.13 25.64 -22.46
N LYS A 690 0.87 26.81 -21.85
CA LYS A 690 -0.19 27.72 -22.27
C LYS A 690 0.01 28.17 -23.72
N ILE A 691 1.20 28.66 -24.08
CA ILE A 691 1.53 29.10 -25.45
C ILE A 691 1.32 27.95 -26.45
N CYS A 692 1.76 26.74 -26.11
CA CYS A 692 1.60 25.56 -26.95
C CYS A 692 0.12 25.23 -27.18
N HIS A 693 -0.68 25.20 -26.11
CA HIS A 693 -2.12 24.93 -26.19
C HIS A 693 -2.87 25.99 -27.00
N ASP A 694 -2.53 27.27 -26.84
CA ASP A 694 -3.15 28.38 -27.57
C ASP A 694 -2.90 28.26 -29.10
N HIS A 695 -1.83 27.56 -29.50
CA HIS A 695 -1.48 27.29 -30.90
C HIS A 695 -1.78 25.85 -31.37
N GLY A 696 -2.36 24.99 -30.51
CA GLY A 696 -2.64 23.59 -30.84
C GLY A 696 -1.39 22.72 -31.05
N VAL A 697 -0.27 23.09 -30.43
CA VAL A 697 1.03 22.41 -30.51
C VAL A 697 1.25 21.55 -29.27
N LYS A 698 1.94 20.41 -29.42
CA LYS A 698 2.28 19.53 -28.29
C LYS A 698 3.51 20.03 -27.52
N LEU A 699 3.58 19.74 -26.23
CA LEU A 699 4.72 20.04 -25.38
C LEU A 699 5.39 18.78 -24.82
N LEU A 700 6.68 18.61 -25.10
CA LEU A 700 7.58 17.70 -24.40
C LEU A 700 8.44 18.47 -23.39
N VAL A 701 8.48 17.98 -22.16
CA VAL A 701 9.32 18.52 -21.09
C VAL A 701 10.38 17.50 -20.68
N ASP A 702 11.66 17.88 -20.80
CA ASP A 702 12.78 17.14 -20.20
C ASP A 702 12.91 17.53 -18.72
N GLY A 703 12.53 16.61 -17.84
CA GLY A 703 12.59 16.75 -16.39
C GLY A 703 13.79 16.09 -15.74
N ALA A 704 14.83 15.70 -16.50
CA ALA A 704 15.96 14.93 -15.97
C ALA A 704 16.68 15.62 -14.80
N GLN A 705 16.63 16.96 -14.74
CA GLN A 705 17.22 17.76 -13.65
C GLN A 705 16.18 18.49 -12.80
N SER A 706 14.88 18.43 -13.09
CA SER A 706 13.87 19.02 -12.20
C SER A 706 13.41 18.01 -11.16
N VAL A 707 13.17 16.76 -11.58
CA VAL A 707 12.66 15.67 -10.74
C VAL A 707 13.51 15.38 -9.48
N PRO A 708 14.86 15.44 -9.50
CA PRO A 708 15.65 15.24 -8.28
C PRO A 708 15.64 16.43 -7.31
N HIS A 709 15.32 17.63 -7.80
CA HIS A 709 15.66 18.89 -7.13
C HIS A 709 14.44 19.71 -6.69
N MET A 710 13.25 19.45 -7.23
CA MET A 710 12.04 20.21 -6.91
C MET A 710 10.76 19.38 -7.08
N PRO A 711 9.65 19.78 -6.43
CA PRO A 711 8.34 19.18 -6.69
C PRO A 711 7.96 19.29 -8.18
N VAL A 712 7.47 18.20 -8.74
CA VAL A 712 6.97 18.13 -10.13
C VAL A 712 5.53 17.66 -10.10
N ASP A 713 4.66 18.37 -10.82
CA ASP A 713 3.27 18.00 -11.03
C ASP A 713 2.94 18.21 -12.51
N VAL A 714 2.99 17.13 -13.29
CA VAL A 714 2.78 17.15 -14.75
C VAL A 714 1.36 17.55 -15.13
N ALA A 715 0.37 17.26 -14.27
CA ALA A 715 -1.00 17.69 -14.49
C ALA A 715 -1.12 19.22 -14.38
N ASN A 716 -0.42 19.81 -13.40
CA ASN A 716 -0.35 21.26 -13.21
C ASN A 716 0.58 21.96 -14.22
N ILE A 717 1.62 21.29 -14.71
CA ILE A 717 2.45 21.79 -15.82
C ILE A 717 1.62 21.84 -17.10
N GLY A 718 0.80 20.81 -17.35
CA GLY A 718 -0.04 20.73 -18.54
C GLY A 718 0.71 20.28 -19.80
N CYS A 719 1.85 19.62 -19.68
CA CYS A 719 2.58 19.07 -20.83
C CYS A 719 1.90 17.80 -21.42
N ASP A 720 2.19 17.49 -22.68
CA ASP A 720 1.77 16.22 -23.32
C ASP A 720 2.71 15.09 -22.95
N TYR A 721 4.01 15.37 -22.90
CA TYR A 721 5.05 14.38 -22.63
C TYR A 721 6.01 14.90 -21.56
N PHE A 722 6.41 14.05 -20.63
CA PHE A 722 7.38 14.37 -19.58
C PHE A 722 8.40 13.23 -19.44
N ALA A 723 9.69 13.54 -19.55
CA ALA A 723 10.75 12.54 -19.60
C ALA A 723 11.82 12.77 -18.53
N PHE A 724 12.22 11.73 -17.80
CA PHE A 724 13.31 11.82 -16.80
C PHE A 724 14.04 10.49 -16.60
N SER A 725 15.17 10.53 -15.88
CA SER A 725 16.06 9.39 -15.63
C SER A 725 16.12 9.06 -14.15
N GLY A 726 16.08 7.77 -13.81
CA GLY A 726 16.15 7.31 -12.42
C GLY A 726 17.49 7.57 -11.75
N HIS A 727 18.60 7.38 -12.47
CA HIS A 727 19.98 7.51 -11.95
C HIS A 727 20.36 8.92 -11.48
N LYS A 728 19.52 9.94 -11.74
CA LYS A 728 19.71 11.30 -11.23
C LYS A 728 18.89 11.58 -9.98
N MET A 729 17.91 10.74 -9.68
CA MET A 729 16.93 10.92 -8.60
C MET A 729 17.00 9.79 -7.57
N CYS A 730 18.21 9.41 -7.17
CA CYS A 730 18.50 8.30 -6.24
C CYS A 730 18.14 6.89 -6.77
N GLY A 731 17.65 6.79 -8.01
CA GLY A 731 17.24 5.54 -8.63
C GLY A 731 18.38 4.79 -9.33
N PRO A 732 18.12 3.56 -9.81
CA PRO A 732 19.14 2.74 -10.46
C PRO A 732 19.52 3.24 -11.86
N THR A 733 20.71 2.88 -12.32
CA THR A 733 21.09 3.03 -13.74
C THR A 733 20.24 2.14 -14.64
N GLY A 734 20.14 2.52 -15.92
CA GLY A 734 19.29 1.80 -16.87
C GLY A 734 17.80 1.89 -16.55
N THR A 735 17.38 2.96 -15.86
CA THR A 735 15.98 3.29 -15.60
C THR A 735 15.69 4.73 -16.01
N GLY A 736 14.58 4.93 -16.69
CA GLY A 736 14.03 6.20 -17.13
C GLY A 736 12.53 6.09 -17.26
N VAL A 737 11.90 7.24 -17.49
CA VAL A 737 10.44 7.35 -17.54
C VAL A 737 10.06 8.23 -18.71
N LEU A 738 9.04 7.80 -19.43
CA LEU A 738 8.23 8.63 -20.29
C LEU A 738 6.83 8.64 -19.71
N TRP A 739 6.37 9.80 -19.25
CA TRP A 739 4.98 10.02 -18.94
C TRP A 739 4.30 10.69 -20.13
N MET A 740 3.14 10.18 -20.52
CA MET A 740 2.32 10.72 -21.61
C MET A 740 0.93 11.01 -21.08
N LYS A 741 0.45 12.23 -21.33
CA LYS A 741 -0.94 12.61 -21.02
C LYS A 741 -1.92 11.70 -21.77
N GLU A 742 -1.69 11.55 -23.07
CA GLU A 742 -2.43 10.64 -23.95
C GLU A 742 -1.43 9.70 -24.64
N PRO A 743 -1.72 8.40 -24.78
CA PRO A 743 -0.83 7.43 -25.42
C PRO A 743 -0.95 7.48 -26.96
N ASP A 744 -0.63 8.63 -27.55
CA ASP A 744 -0.90 8.98 -28.95
C ASP A 744 0.29 8.82 -29.91
N ILE A 745 1.36 8.15 -29.46
CA ILE A 745 2.52 7.80 -30.27
C ILE A 745 2.52 6.32 -30.64
N GLU A 746 3.16 5.98 -31.76
CA GLU A 746 3.44 4.60 -32.12
C GLU A 746 4.65 4.05 -31.34
N PRO A 747 4.65 2.77 -30.94
CA PRO A 747 5.76 2.19 -30.20
C PRO A 747 7.00 2.12 -31.08
N PHE A 748 8.09 2.74 -30.61
CA PHE A 748 9.36 2.80 -31.33
C PHE A 748 10.06 1.44 -31.47
N ILE A 749 10.03 0.64 -30.40
CA ILE A 749 10.63 -0.70 -30.37
C ILE A 749 9.51 -1.73 -30.42
N LEU A 750 9.59 -2.66 -31.37
CA LEU A 750 8.62 -3.75 -31.54
C LEU A 750 9.23 -5.09 -31.11
N GLY A 751 8.48 -5.89 -30.37
CA GLY A 751 8.96 -7.19 -29.90
C GLY A 751 7.97 -7.93 -28.99
N GLY A 752 8.46 -8.97 -28.31
CA GLY A 752 7.68 -9.63 -27.24
C GLY A 752 7.40 -8.66 -26.08
N GLY A 753 6.44 -8.97 -25.21
CA GLY A 753 6.08 -8.12 -24.07
C GLY A 753 5.05 -7.02 -24.41
N MET A 754 5.18 -6.39 -25.58
CA MET A 754 4.31 -5.28 -26.00
C MET A 754 3.05 -5.68 -26.77
N VAL A 755 2.97 -6.94 -27.21
CA VAL A 755 1.87 -7.46 -28.03
C VAL A 755 0.79 -8.10 -27.15
N GLU A 756 -0.45 -8.15 -27.64
CA GLU A 756 -1.54 -8.98 -27.10
C GLU A 756 -1.61 -10.27 -27.93
N THR A 757 -1.81 -10.15 -29.25
CA THR A 757 -1.81 -11.29 -30.20
C THR A 757 -0.85 -11.09 -31.36
N VAL A 758 -0.27 -12.18 -31.87
CA VAL A 758 0.61 -12.18 -33.06
C VAL A 758 0.20 -13.34 -33.97
N THR A 759 0.06 -13.06 -35.26
CA THR A 759 -0.24 -14.05 -36.31
C THR A 759 0.78 -13.92 -37.45
N GLY A 760 0.72 -14.81 -38.44
CA GLY A 760 1.57 -14.71 -39.62
C GLY A 760 1.31 -13.49 -40.51
N THR A 761 0.21 -12.75 -40.27
CA THR A 761 -0.22 -11.61 -41.11
C THR A 761 -0.29 -10.29 -40.35
N GLY A 762 -0.06 -10.27 -39.04
CA GLY A 762 -0.10 -9.06 -38.23
C GLY A 762 -0.04 -9.30 -36.73
N PHE A 763 -0.19 -8.22 -35.95
CA PHE A 763 -0.21 -8.26 -34.50
C PHE A 763 -1.16 -7.20 -33.92
N THR A 764 -1.58 -7.40 -32.68
CA THR A 764 -2.26 -6.39 -31.86
C THR A 764 -1.40 -6.05 -30.65
N THR A 765 -1.43 -4.81 -30.19
CA THR A 765 -0.64 -4.36 -29.03
C THR A 765 -1.36 -4.63 -27.72
N ALA A 766 -0.61 -4.75 -26.63
CA ALA A 766 -1.13 -4.70 -25.27
C ALA A 766 -1.66 -3.29 -24.95
N GLU A 767 -2.34 -3.15 -23.79
CA GLU A 767 -2.87 -1.88 -23.31
C GLU A 767 -1.94 -1.21 -22.27
N GLY A 768 -2.13 0.09 -22.06
CA GLY A 768 -1.36 0.87 -21.08
C GLY A 768 0.15 0.93 -21.37
N TYR A 769 0.97 0.95 -20.32
CA TYR A 769 2.43 1.05 -20.44
C TYR A 769 3.06 -0.13 -21.19
N GLN A 770 2.41 -1.30 -21.16
CA GLN A 770 2.92 -2.53 -21.77
C GLN A 770 3.08 -2.37 -23.28
N LYS A 771 2.23 -1.58 -23.95
CA LYS A 771 2.35 -1.24 -25.38
C LYS A 771 3.73 -0.69 -25.75
N TYR A 772 4.39 -0.01 -24.81
CA TYR A 772 5.61 0.76 -25.06
C TYR A 772 6.88 0.09 -24.49
N GLU A 773 6.74 -1.01 -23.75
CA GLU A 773 7.85 -1.74 -23.11
C GLU A 773 8.11 -3.08 -23.82
N ALA A 774 8.68 -2.99 -25.02
CA ALA A 774 9.07 -4.18 -25.76
C ALA A 774 10.29 -4.88 -25.15
N GLY A 775 10.25 -6.22 -25.13
CA GLY A 775 11.27 -7.08 -24.56
C GLY A 775 11.04 -7.38 -23.08
N THR A 776 12.02 -8.05 -22.46
CA THR A 776 12.06 -8.18 -21.00
C THR A 776 12.59 -6.86 -20.43
N PRO A 777 11.82 -6.15 -19.58
CA PRO A 777 12.26 -4.87 -19.05
C PRO A 777 13.34 -5.03 -17.99
N ASN A 778 13.95 -3.92 -17.59
CA ASN A 778 14.81 -3.85 -16.39
C ASN A 778 13.94 -3.92 -15.12
N ILE A 779 13.45 -5.12 -14.77
CA ILE A 779 12.45 -5.32 -13.71
C ILE A 779 13.01 -4.89 -12.34
N ALA A 780 14.22 -5.33 -12.00
CA ALA A 780 14.89 -4.96 -10.75
C ALA A 780 15.05 -3.43 -10.66
N GLY A 781 15.54 -2.82 -11.74
CA GLY A 781 15.71 -1.37 -11.83
C GLY A 781 14.39 -0.61 -11.71
N GLY A 782 13.34 -1.04 -12.41
CA GLY A 782 12.01 -0.42 -12.32
C GLY A 782 11.42 -0.47 -10.91
N ILE A 783 11.58 -1.60 -10.21
CA ILE A 783 11.19 -1.73 -8.80
C ILE A 783 12.02 -0.77 -7.93
N GLY A 784 13.34 -0.73 -8.11
CA GLY A 784 14.23 0.19 -7.40
C GLY A 784 13.88 1.67 -7.66
N LEU A 785 13.51 2.03 -8.89
CA LEU A 785 13.04 3.37 -9.26
C LEU A 785 11.76 3.74 -8.49
N GLY A 786 10.80 2.81 -8.38
CA GLY A 786 9.61 3.02 -7.57
C GLY A 786 9.89 3.19 -6.07
N VAL A 787 10.98 2.60 -5.56
CA VAL A 787 11.45 2.83 -4.19
C VAL A 787 12.16 4.18 -4.05
N ALA A 788 12.97 4.58 -5.04
CA ALA A 788 13.63 5.88 -5.06
C ALA A 788 12.62 7.05 -5.05
N ALA A 789 11.57 6.96 -5.88
CA ALA A 789 10.46 7.92 -5.86
C ALA A 789 9.81 8.02 -4.47
N GLY A 790 9.53 6.88 -3.83
CA GLY A 790 8.96 6.84 -2.48
C GLY A 790 9.92 7.36 -1.39
N TYR A 791 11.23 7.19 -1.56
CA TYR A 791 12.25 7.70 -0.65
C TYR A 791 12.28 9.25 -0.68
N LEU A 792 12.29 9.83 -1.89
CA LEU A 792 12.24 11.27 -2.09
C LEU A 792 10.91 11.87 -1.60
N GLU A 793 9.79 11.19 -1.85
CA GLU A 793 8.48 11.61 -1.34
C GLU A 793 8.41 11.59 0.19
N MET A 794 8.98 10.56 0.82
CA MET A 794 9.03 10.43 2.29
C MET A 794 9.83 11.57 2.94
N ILE A 795 10.95 11.97 2.34
CA ILE A 795 11.73 13.13 2.79
C ILE A 795 10.92 14.42 2.56
N GLY A 796 10.30 14.53 1.38
CA GLY A 796 9.51 15.67 0.93
C GLY A 796 10.32 16.58 0.01
N MET A 797 9.92 16.66 -1.25
CA MET A 797 10.63 17.43 -2.29
C MET A 797 10.73 18.93 -1.99
N GLU A 798 9.77 19.50 -1.26
CA GLU A 798 9.83 20.89 -0.84
C GLU A 798 10.97 21.16 0.15
N LYS A 799 11.24 20.21 1.05
CA LYS A 799 12.36 20.31 2.00
C LYS A 799 13.70 20.15 1.29
N ILE A 800 13.78 19.20 0.34
CA ILE A 800 14.97 19.01 -0.51
C ILE A 800 15.26 20.30 -1.28
N ARG A 801 14.24 20.87 -1.92
CA ARG A 801 14.34 22.13 -2.65
C ARG A 801 14.88 23.26 -1.78
N GLN A 802 14.31 23.46 -0.60
CA GLN A 802 14.74 24.51 0.34
C GLN A 802 16.18 24.31 0.81
N HIS A 803 16.57 23.07 1.13
CA HIS A 803 17.94 22.74 1.51
C HIS A 803 18.92 23.07 0.38
N GLU A 804 18.63 22.60 -0.83
CA GLU A 804 19.48 22.85 -1.99
C GLU A 804 19.58 24.33 -2.35
N GLU A 805 18.48 25.09 -2.25
CA GLU A 805 18.51 26.55 -2.44
C GLU A 805 19.49 27.24 -1.49
N GLN A 806 19.54 26.82 -0.22
CA GLN A 806 20.43 27.38 0.79
C GLN A 806 21.90 27.09 0.46
N ILE A 807 22.26 25.82 0.23
CA ILE A 807 23.65 25.43 -0.05
C ILE A 807 24.14 25.93 -1.42
N THR A 808 23.26 26.01 -2.41
CA THR A 808 23.58 26.57 -3.74
C THR A 808 23.84 28.07 -3.65
N THR A 809 23.03 28.79 -2.86
CA THR A 809 23.24 30.22 -2.61
C THR A 809 24.56 30.46 -1.90
N ARG A 810 24.91 29.61 -0.92
CA ARG A 810 26.21 29.64 -0.25
C ARG A 810 27.36 29.43 -1.25
N LEU A 811 27.25 28.43 -2.12
CA LEU A 811 28.25 28.12 -3.14
C LEU A 811 28.47 29.29 -4.11
N ILE A 812 27.40 29.82 -4.70
CA ILE A 812 27.48 30.93 -5.65
C ILE A 812 28.10 32.17 -4.98
N ASN A 813 27.69 32.50 -3.75
CA ASN A 813 28.25 33.62 -3.01
C ASN A 813 29.73 33.42 -2.67
N GLY A 814 30.13 32.20 -2.32
CA GLY A 814 31.53 31.84 -2.05
C GLY A 814 32.40 32.00 -3.29
N LEU A 815 32.02 31.36 -4.39
CA LEU A 815 32.75 31.44 -5.66
C LEU A 815 32.85 32.87 -6.20
N SER A 816 31.77 33.65 -6.09
CA SER A 816 31.71 35.02 -6.64
C SER A 816 32.59 36.04 -5.90
N ARG A 817 33.11 35.70 -4.71
CA ARG A 817 34.08 36.56 -3.99
C ARG A 817 35.44 36.60 -4.67
N ASN A 818 35.78 35.54 -5.40
CA ASN A 818 37.05 35.44 -6.10
C ASN A 818 36.93 35.98 -7.53
N ARG A 819 37.64 37.06 -7.83
CA ARG A 819 37.58 37.71 -9.15
C ARG A 819 38.12 36.85 -10.30
N LYS A 820 38.95 35.85 -9.99
CA LYS A 820 39.45 34.86 -10.97
C LYS A 820 38.42 33.77 -11.27
N ILE A 821 37.31 33.68 -10.53
CA ILE A 821 36.26 32.69 -10.76
C ILE A 821 35.03 33.38 -11.37
N ARG A 822 34.56 32.85 -12.50
CA ARG A 822 33.33 33.32 -13.13
C ARG A 822 32.25 32.25 -13.03
N VAL A 823 31.13 32.59 -12.41
CA VAL A 823 29.97 31.70 -12.22
C VAL A 823 28.93 31.91 -13.32
N TYR A 824 28.36 30.82 -13.83
CA TYR A 824 27.31 30.77 -14.84
C TYR A 824 26.06 30.12 -14.24
N ALA A 825 25.28 30.93 -13.53
CA ALA A 825 23.99 30.56 -12.96
C ALA A 825 23.12 31.81 -12.76
N PRO A 826 21.78 31.69 -12.76
CA PRO A 826 20.88 32.76 -12.32
C PRO A 826 21.21 33.22 -10.91
N GLN A 827 21.11 34.52 -10.63
CA GLN A 827 21.39 35.08 -9.29
C GLN A 827 20.23 34.89 -8.30
N ARG A 828 18.99 34.77 -8.79
CA ARG A 828 17.79 34.53 -7.99
C ARG A 828 17.65 33.04 -7.62
N PRO A 829 17.61 32.68 -6.31
CA PRO A 829 17.49 31.28 -5.88
C PRO A 829 16.30 30.54 -6.48
N GLU A 830 15.14 31.19 -6.56
CA GLU A 830 13.90 30.61 -7.07
C GLU A 830 13.97 30.24 -8.56
N ALA A 831 14.89 30.87 -9.31
CA ALA A 831 15.07 30.68 -10.75
C ALA A 831 16.07 29.55 -11.09
N ARG A 832 16.61 28.83 -10.10
CA ARG A 832 17.61 27.78 -10.31
C ARG A 832 17.45 26.54 -9.43
N ILE A 833 18.01 25.43 -9.88
CA ILE A 833 18.26 24.21 -9.07
C ILE A 833 19.70 24.21 -8.53
N GLY A 834 20.07 23.15 -7.80
CA GLY A 834 21.41 22.96 -7.22
C GLY A 834 22.53 22.63 -8.21
N VAL A 835 22.55 23.27 -9.38
CA VAL A 835 23.60 23.09 -10.41
C VAL A 835 24.30 24.42 -10.65
N VAL A 836 25.63 24.44 -10.47
CA VAL A 836 26.47 25.63 -10.61
C VAL A 836 27.64 25.32 -11.54
N SER A 837 27.66 25.97 -12.71
CA SER A 837 28.81 25.97 -13.61
C SER A 837 29.72 27.16 -13.34
N PHE A 838 31.03 26.98 -13.46
CA PHE A 838 32.01 28.06 -13.33
C PHE A 838 33.28 27.79 -14.13
N THR A 839 34.03 28.86 -14.39
CA THR A 839 35.38 28.82 -14.97
C THR A 839 36.37 29.52 -14.04
N VAL A 840 37.63 29.09 -14.07
CA VAL A 840 38.72 29.69 -13.29
C VAL A 840 39.73 30.29 -14.28
N GLU A 841 40.03 31.57 -14.11
CA GLU A 841 40.96 32.32 -14.98
C GLU A 841 42.34 31.66 -14.98
N GLY A 842 42.84 31.35 -16.18
CA GLY A 842 44.16 30.75 -16.39
C GLY A 842 44.21 29.22 -16.27
N PHE A 843 43.09 28.54 -16.01
CA PHE A 843 43.04 27.08 -15.89
C PHE A 843 42.05 26.44 -16.86
N HIS A 844 42.42 25.30 -17.42
CA HIS A 844 41.49 24.48 -18.18
C HIS A 844 40.50 23.78 -17.22
N PRO A 845 39.19 23.65 -17.53
CA PRO A 845 38.22 23.03 -16.63
C PRO A 845 38.58 21.63 -16.13
N HIS A 846 39.22 20.81 -16.98
CA HIS A 846 39.72 19.49 -16.59
C HIS A 846 40.84 19.55 -15.53
N GLU A 847 41.74 20.54 -15.62
CA GLU A 847 42.82 20.71 -14.65
C GLU A 847 42.26 21.10 -13.28
N VAL A 848 41.27 22.00 -13.25
CA VAL A 848 40.59 22.38 -12.00
C VAL A 848 39.91 21.18 -11.36
N ALA A 849 39.18 20.38 -12.14
CA ALA A 849 38.50 19.20 -11.62
C ALA A 849 39.48 18.15 -11.06
N GLN A 850 40.60 17.91 -11.76
CA GLN A 850 41.65 17.00 -11.31
C GLN A 850 42.30 17.48 -10.00
N GLN A 851 42.61 18.77 -9.89
CA GLN A 851 43.24 19.31 -8.69
C GLN A 851 42.31 19.31 -7.48
N LEU A 852 41.00 19.51 -7.67
CA LEU A 852 40.00 19.40 -6.61
C LEU A 852 39.89 17.97 -6.06
N ASP A 853 39.96 16.97 -6.93
CA ASP A 853 39.98 15.55 -6.55
C ASP A 853 41.27 15.22 -5.79
N GLU A 854 42.44 15.53 -6.36
CA GLU A 854 43.74 15.21 -5.78
C GLU A 854 44.03 15.93 -4.45
N ALA A 855 43.57 17.17 -4.29
CA ALA A 855 43.91 17.99 -3.11
C ALA A 855 42.95 17.78 -1.93
N ALA A 856 41.68 17.45 -2.19
CA ALA A 856 40.63 17.52 -1.18
C ALA A 856 39.50 16.49 -1.34
N ASP A 857 39.65 15.48 -2.21
CA ASP A 857 38.62 14.47 -2.50
C ASP A 857 37.28 15.11 -2.92
N ILE A 858 37.35 16.21 -3.68
CA ILE A 858 36.18 16.96 -4.18
C ILE A 858 35.88 16.59 -5.63
N LEU A 859 34.85 15.77 -5.81
CA LEU A 859 34.47 15.23 -7.11
C LEU A 859 33.47 16.15 -7.82
N VAL A 860 33.94 16.84 -8.86
CA VAL A 860 33.14 17.70 -9.75
C VAL A 860 33.22 17.21 -11.20
N ARG A 861 32.33 17.70 -12.06
CA ARG A 861 32.39 17.44 -13.52
C ARG A 861 33.11 18.57 -14.25
N SER A 862 33.78 18.25 -15.35
CA SER A 862 34.33 19.24 -16.28
C SER A 862 34.00 18.89 -17.74
N GLY A 863 33.94 19.90 -18.62
CA GLY A 863 33.71 19.76 -20.06
C GLY A 863 32.42 20.44 -20.54
N HIS A 864 31.87 19.97 -21.66
CA HIS A 864 30.67 20.58 -22.28
C HIS A 864 29.33 20.10 -21.71
N HIS A 865 29.34 19.12 -20.81
CA HIS A 865 28.14 18.56 -20.14
C HIS A 865 27.01 18.16 -21.10
N CYS A 866 27.37 17.70 -22.31
CA CYS A 866 26.42 17.38 -23.38
C CYS A 866 25.49 18.56 -23.78
N CYS A 867 26.00 19.80 -23.71
CA CYS A 867 25.30 21.03 -24.12
C CYS A 867 26.21 21.94 -24.97
N GLN A 868 26.91 21.37 -25.96
CA GLN A 868 27.88 22.12 -26.78
C GLN A 868 27.32 23.40 -27.44
N PRO A 869 26.09 23.43 -28.01
CA PRO A 869 25.53 24.67 -28.56
C PRO A 869 25.38 25.80 -27.53
N LEU A 870 25.05 25.45 -26.28
CA LEU A 870 25.01 26.41 -25.18
C LEU A 870 26.42 26.95 -24.91
N MET A 871 27.41 26.06 -24.81
CA MET A 871 28.80 26.45 -24.57
C MET A 871 29.34 27.38 -25.64
N GLU A 872 29.06 27.09 -26.92
CA GLU A 872 29.42 27.95 -28.04
C GLU A 872 28.74 29.33 -27.94
N SER A 873 27.45 29.38 -27.61
CA SER A 873 26.71 30.63 -27.42
C SER A 873 27.23 31.49 -26.27
N LEU A 874 27.81 30.86 -25.24
CA LEU A 874 28.41 31.52 -24.07
C LEU A 874 29.88 31.89 -24.29
N GLY A 875 30.47 31.50 -25.43
CA GLY A 875 31.90 31.71 -25.72
C GLY A 875 32.83 30.84 -24.86
N LEU A 876 32.42 29.61 -24.55
CA LEU A 876 33.12 28.67 -23.67
C LEU A 876 33.57 27.42 -24.44
N PRO A 877 34.55 27.52 -25.36
CA PRO A 877 34.96 26.40 -26.23
C PRO A 877 35.52 25.20 -25.44
N ASP A 878 36.11 25.45 -24.27
CA ASP A 878 36.68 24.42 -23.39
C ASP A 878 35.67 23.88 -22.36
N GLY A 879 34.44 24.42 -22.35
CA GLY A 879 33.39 24.08 -21.39
C GLY A 879 33.58 24.72 -20.01
N THR A 880 33.05 24.06 -18.98
CA THR A 880 33.05 24.57 -17.59
C THR A 880 33.37 23.48 -16.59
N VAL A 881 33.74 23.88 -15.37
CA VAL A 881 33.59 23.03 -14.18
C VAL A 881 32.14 23.13 -13.72
N ARG A 882 31.56 22.03 -13.26
CA ARG A 882 30.21 21.98 -12.73
C ARG A 882 30.18 21.26 -11.39
N ALA A 883 29.78 22.00 -10.36
CA ALA A 883 29.38 21.46 -9.07
C ALA A 883 27.85 21.34 -9.05
N SER A 884 27.35 20.14 -8.83
CA SER A 884 25.95 19.78 -8.78
C SER A 884 25.64 19.13 -7.45
N LEU A 885 24.80 19.77 -6.66
CA LEU A 885 24.47 19.44 -5.29
C LEU A 885 23.26 18.52 -5.24
N ALA A 886 23.06 17.84 -4.11
CA ALA A 886 21.93 16.95 -3.86
C ALA A 886 21.49 17.02 -2.39
N LEU A 887 20.41 16.31 -2.06
CA LEU A 887 19.83 16.22 -0.71
C LEU A 887 20.80 15.87 0.42
N TYR A 888 21.93 15.21 0.13
CA TYR A 888 22.91 14.75 1.11
C TYR A 888 24.15 15.64 1.24
N ASN A 889 24.26 16.71 0.43
CA ASN A 889 25.39 17.64 0.51
C ASN A 889 25.23 18.63 1.67
N THR A 890 26.35 19.10 2.23
CA THR A 890 26.37 19.96 3.42
C THR A 890 27.02 21.32 3.17
N ALA A 891 26.80 22.28 4.07
CA ALA A 891 27.41 23.60 3.98
C ALA A 891 28.95 23.56 4.17
N GLU A 892 29.44 22.62 4.97
CA GLU A 892 30.87 22.40 5.23
C GLU A 892 31.58 21.90 3.98
N GLU A 893 30.95 21.01 3.21
CA GLU A 893 31.47 20.55 1.92
C GLU A 893 31.59 21.72 0.92
N ILE A 894 30.61 22.63 0.91
CA ILE A 894 30.66 23.85 0.09
C ILE A 894 31.82 24.75 0.51
N ASP A 895 32.01 24.93 1.82
CA ASP A 895 33.11 25.75 2.34
C ASP A 895 34.48 25.17 1.97
N MET A 896 34.63 23.84 1.99
CA MET A 896 35.85 23.17 1.58
C MET A 896 36.16 23.39 0.09
N LEU A 897 35.15 23.31 -0.78
CA LEU A 897 35.32 23.62 -2.21
C LEU A 897 35.74 25.06 -2.44
N VAL A 898 35.09 26.01 -1.77
CA VAL A 898 35.44 27.44 -1.90
C VAL A 898 36.86 27.70 -1.42
N ALA A 899 37.25 27.16 -0.25
CA ALA A 899 38.60 27.31 0.30
C ALA A 899 39.67 26.70 -0.62
N THR A 900 39.43 25.49 -1.16
CA THR A 900 40.36 24.81 -2.07
C THR A 900 40.55 25.59 -3.38
N LEU A 901 39.47 26.17 -3.93
CA LEU A 901 39.55 27.03 -5.11
C LEU A 901 40.22 28.38 -4.83
N GLU A 902 40.05 28.95 -3.64
CA GLU A 902 40.79 30.14 -3.20
C GLU A 902 42.29 29.86 -3.09
N GLU A 903 42.69 28.68 -2.62
CA GLU A 903 44.09 28.27 -2.59
C GLU A 903 44.66 28.04 -3.99
N LEU A 904 43.92 27.36 -4.87
CA LEU A 904 44.29 27.10 -6.27
C LEU A 904 44.56 28.38 -7.08
N THR A 905 43.86 29.47 -6.73
CA THR A 905 43.89 30.72 -7.49
C THR A 905 44.84 31.78 -6.90
N ARG A 906 45.48 31.48 -5.77
CA ARG A 906 46.59 32.28 -5.23
C ARG A 906 47.84 32.06 -6.06
#